data_AF-A0A9Q1FSL6-F1
#
_entry.id   AF-A0A9Q1FSL6-F1
#
_cell.length_a   1.000
_cell.length_b   1.000
_cell.length_c   1.000
_cell.angle_alpha   90.00
_cell.angle_beta   90.00
_cell.angle_gamma   90.00
#
_symmetry.space_group_name_H-M   'P 1'
#
loop_
_entity.id
_entity.type
_entity.pdbx_description
1 polymer ?
#
loop_
_entity_poly.entity_id
_entity_poly.type
_entity_poly.pdbx_seq_one_letter_code
_entity_poly.pdbx_strand_id
1 'polypeptide(L)'
;MMILLGRDLIRVHKNGRPSLLTPCPNNISVKEKPSYGGEHKYGPPKRPSKPMPAGDKLGHAVFERTAHDNKYAMSFEDETFLSIMDQEVHQDELNNWVAPLPFRSPRPLLPNNREQALSRLSSLRRTLNKNPEMKEQFSSFMEKLFENEHAEQAPPVHEGDERWYLPIFGVYHPQKPGQIRVVFDSSAQHHSVSLNSVLLTGPDLNNTLLGVLVRFRKELIAVTADIGQMFYGFLVKHDHRDYLRFLWHKDNDLSKEVEEYRMRVHVFGNSPSPAVAIYGLRRAAQQGEPKYGADTRQFVERHFYVDDGLISLPTESAAIDLMKRTCASLAESNLKLHKIASNSITVMQTFEPEELASNLKDLGLDNEILPAQRSLGLCWDISTDTFTFKVAVIDKPYTRRGVLSVVNSIFDPLGFAAPVTIRGRLLLRELSSGVQDWDALLPDDKMPTWEAWKSSLQELSRIQVPRCYVPMSLSRSTYTELCIFSDASNWAIGAVAYLRSVTEGGHCEVGFVLGKAKLSPQPEPTIPRLELCGAVLAVEMADLILDELDHKLDAVKFYCDSKVVLGYICNDTKRFFVYVHNRVHRIRQTTSPEQWHYISSEQNPADLATRSVHAAQLMDTMWFKGPDFLHKPPEPEVHEPFELIDPEVDVEVKPEVTSLATHVKARGLTSEWFQRFSTWESLLRAVSFLIHQARSLKSDSTDASQHTCKGWHQCSKLRTLEELAAAKRLILETVQRETYPDEYAALQANKEVSSSSSILKLDPYISDGLLRVGGRLRHASIEADVKNPIILSKQSHVTKLLVKHHHMEVKHQGRQFTEGAIRAAGLWIVAGKRLIGSILHHCVICRKLRGKLEVQKMADLPPERLDTSPPFTYVGLDVFGPWTVVTRQTRGGAAHNKRWAILFTCMSTRGVHIELIESMDTSSCINAVRRFFAVRGPAKQLWSDRGTNFVAASSELGMACPADKRTSILKYLHSNGCTWKFNPPHASHMGGVWERMIGVTRRILDSMFLQDKHTRLTHEVLCTLMAEVSAIVNARPLVSISSDPAAPILLSPAMLLTQKPSLSAPPGDLTGKDLLKYQWRRVQALANEFWNRWRNEYISTLHSRRKWHKAQRNLQPGDVVLLKQSQAPRNEWPMALVTSTFPGTDGRVRKVEVRTSSQGTSKTYLRPISDVVILLEKD
;
A
#
# COMPACT_ATOMS: atom_id res chain seq x y z
N MET A 1 -49.58 -43.52 -19.92
CA MET A 1 -49.47 -44.74 -19.11
C MET A 1 -48.52 -44.43 -17.95
N MET A 2 -48.95 -44.75 -16.73
CA MET A 2 -48.38 -44.43 -15.39
C MET A 2 -46.85 -44.55 -15.34
N ILE A 3 -46.10 -43.73 -14.57
CA ILE A 3 -46.07 -43.72 -13.09
C ILE A 3 -45.76 -42.31 -12.55
N LEU A 4 -46.66 -41.85 -11.68
CA LEU A 4 -46.44 -40.83 -10.64
C LEU A 4 -45.59 -41.44 -9.53
N LEU A 5 -44.61 -40.71 -8.97
CA LEU A 5 -44.25 -40.65 -7.54
C LEU A 5 -42.96 -39.83 -7.32
N GLY A 6 -42.98 -38.89 -6.36
CA GLY A 6 -41.78 -38.34 -5.71
C GLY A 6 -41.43 -36.87 -5.96
N ARG A 7 -42.32 -35.92 -5.61
CA ARG A 7 -42.04 -34.47 -5.66
C ARG A 7 -41.87 -33.78 -4.28
N ASP A 8 -41.82 -34.50 -3.16
CA ASP A 8 -42.04 -33.90 -1.83
C ASP A 8 -40.94 -34.16 -0.76
N LEU A 9 -39.65 -33.97 -1.03
CA LEU A 9 -38.61 -34.22 -0.01
C LEU A 9 -37.49 -33.16 0.14
N ILE A 10 -37.75 -31.88 -0.18
CA ILE A 10 -36.85 -30.79 0.23
C ILE A 10 -37.69 -29.69 0.89
N ARG A 11 -37.56 -29.55 2.22
CA ARG A 11 -38.16 -28.43 2.97
C ARG A 11 -37.13 -27.32 3.17
N VAL A 12 -37.54 -26.09 2.89
CA VAL A 12 -36.73 -24.88 3.05
C VAL A 12 -37.11 -24.24 4.39
N HIS A 13 -36.13 -24.01 5.26
CA HIS A 13 -36.35 -23.31 6.54
C HIS A 13 -36.66 -21.82 6.31
N LYS A 14 -37.25 -21.13 7.29
CA LYS A 14 -37.58 -19.67 7.21
C LYS A 14 -36.36 -18.77 6.94
N ASN A 15 -35.14 -19.26 7.16
CA ASN A 15 -33.88 -18.58 6.83
C ASN A 15 -33.35 -18.93 5.42
N GLY A 16 -34.15 -19.59 4.58
CA GLY A 16 -33.84 -19.88 3.18
C GLY A 16 -32.92 -21.08 2.93
N ARG A 17 -32.49 -21.83 3.97
CA ARG A 17 -31.62 -22.99 3.78
C ARG A 17 -32.44 -24.28 3.56
N PRO A 18 -32.20 -25.03 2.46
CA PRO A 18 -32.77 -26.36 2.26
C PRO A 18 -32.03 -27.39 3.14
N SER A 19 -32.80 -28.23 3.85
CA SER A 19 -32.27 -29.32 4.67
C SER A 19 -33.09 -30.60 4.45
N LEU A 20 -32.41 -31.75 4.47
CA LEU A 20 -33.04 -33.08 4.46
C LEU A 20 -33.38 -33.56 5.88
N LEU A 21 -32.90 -32.87 6.91
CA LEU A 21 -33.09 -33.22 8.31
C LEU A 21 -34.24 -32.40 8.89
N THR A 22 -35.26 -33.07 9.44
CA THR A 22 -36.26 -32.44 10.29
C THR A 22 -35.62 -31.99 11.60
N PRO A 23 -35.79 -30.73 12.03
CA PRO A 23 -35.32 -30.31 13.34
C PRO A 23 -36.06 -31.12 14.42
N CYS A 24 -35.31 -31.63 15.40
CA CYS A 24 -35.87 -32.33 16.55
C CYS A 24 -36.79 -31.36 17.31
N PRO A 25 -38.09 -31.67 17.49
CA PRO A 25 -39.01 -30.75 18.13
C PRO A 25 -38.94 -30.94 19.65
N ASN A 26 -38.06 -30.20 20.31
CA ASN A 26 -38.23 -29.96 21.75
C ASN A 26 -39.27 -28.85 21.94
N ASN A 27 -40.54 -29.14 21.65
CA ASN A 27 -41.63 -28.27 22.07
C ASN A 27 -42.90 -29.07 22.39
N ILE A 28 -43.31 -28.98 23.65
CA ILE A 28 -44.62 -29.38 24.16
C ILE A 28 -45.65 -28.33 23.72
N SER A 29 -46.75 -28.77 23.12
CA SER A 29 -47.85 -27.89 22.73
C SER A 29 -48.80 -27.65 23.91
N VAL A 30 -48.81 -26.44 24.46
CA VAL A 30 -49.94 -25.98 25.27
C VAL A 30 -51.00 -25.40 24.34
N LYS A 31 -52.17 -26.02 24.31
CA LYS A 31 -53.36 -25.57 23.57
C LYS A 31 -54.07 -24.50 24.39
N GLU A 32 -53.67 -23.25 24.26
CA GLU A 32 -54.55 -22.12 24.58
C GLU A 32 -54.07 -20.90 23.77
N LYS A 33 -55.00 -20.31 23.02
CA LYS A 33 -54.78 -19.08 22.24
C LYS A 33 -55.40 -17.92 23.02
N PRO A 34 -54.63 -16.91 23.44
CA PRO A 34 -55.19 -15.58 23.67
C PRO A 34 -55.14 -14.81 22.35
N SER A 35 -56.32 -14.34 21.98
CA SER A 35 -56.65 -13.43 20.89
C SER A 35 -55.88 -12.10 20.95
N TYR A 36 -55.43 -11.62 19.79
CA TYR A 36 -54.94 -10.26 19.58
C TYR A 36 -56.05 -9.22 19.83
N GLY A 37 -55.69 -8.13 20.51
CA GLY A 37 -56.47 -6.89 20.51
C GLY A 37 -55.96 -5.87 21.54
N GLY A 38 -55.67 -4.65 21.09
CA GLY A 38 -55.61 -3.46 21.96
C GLY A 38 -54.31 -2.66 21.91
N GLU A 39 -54.45 -1.40 21.49
CA GLU A 39 -53.47 -0.31 21.55
C GLU A 39 -52.96 -0.03 22.97
N HIS A 40 -51.69 0.39 23.11
CA HIS A 40 -51.21 1.60 23.81
C HIS A 40 -49.88 1.48 24.58
N LYS A 41 -49.04 2.52 24.32
CA LYS A 41 -48.24 3.34 25.24
C LYS A 41 -46.90 2.83 25.81
N TYR A 42 -45.93 3.72 25.68
CA TYR A 42 -44.60 3.78 26.28
C TYR A 42 -44.54 3.46 27.79
N GLY A 43 -43.43 2.84 28.20
CA GLY A 43 -42.84 3.00 29.54
C GLY A 43 -41.84 1.89 29.94
N PRO A 44 -40.55 2.20 30.21
CA PRO A 44 -39.72 1.43 31.15
C PRO A 44 -39.81 2.05 32.57
N PRO A 45 -39.17 1.51 33.61
CA PRO A 45 -39.09 0.14 34.13
C PRO A 45 -39.60 0.05 35.60
N LYS A 46 -39.94 -1.15 36.10
CA LYS A 46 -40.00 -1.45 37.57
C LYS A 46 -39.57 -2.90 37.86
N ARG A 47 -38.48 -3.08 38.61
CA ARG A 47 -38.25 -4.25 39.51
C ARG A 47 -38.98 -3.96 40.84
N PRO A 48 -39.27 -4.89 41.80
CA PRO A 48 -38.77 -6.26 42.00
C PRO A 48 -39.82 -7.35 42.41
N SER A 49 -39.34 -8.60 42.50
CA SER A 49 -39.84 -9.78 43.25
C SER A 49 -41.31 -10.24 43.15
N LYS A 50 -41.53 -11.46 42.62
CA LYS A 50 -42.58 -12.38 43.10
C LYS A 50 -42.09 -13.85 43.11
N PRO A 51 -42.60 -14.68 44.03
CA PRO A 51 -42.03 -15.97 44.40
C PRO A 51 -42.28 -17.00 43.30
N MET A 52 -41.24 -17.76 42.92
CA MET A 52 -41.37 -18.78 41.89
C MET A 52 -41.96 -20.08 42.47
N PRO A 53 -42.90 -20.74 41.77
CA PRO A 53 -43.31 -22.09 42.11
C PRO A 53 -42.21 -23.09 41.75
N ALA A 54 -42.11 -24.15 42.55
CA ALA A 54 -41.16 -25.24 42.38
C ALA A 54 -41.43 -25.99 41.05
N GLY A 55 -40.67 -25.65 40.02
CA GLY A 55 -40.62 -26.36 38.74
C GLY A 55 -39.18 -26.41 38.24
N ASP A 56 -38.83 -27.49 37.53
CA ASP A 56 -37.48 -27.77 37.05
C ASP A 56 -36.95 -26.61 36.16
N LYS A 57 -35.88 -25.95 36.63
CA LYS A 57 -35.27 -24.76 36.01
C LYS A 57 -34.08 -25.10 35.12
N LEU A 58 -33.79 -26.39 34.90
CA LEU A 58 -32.65 -26.81 34.10
C LEU A 58 -32.78 -26.26 32.66
N GLY A 59 -31.84 -25.41 32.25
CA GLY A 59 -31.80 -24.83 30.90
C GLY A 59 -32.42 -23.44 30.74
N HIS A 60 -33.17 -22.91 31.72
CA HIS A 60 -33.86 -21.62 31.59
C HIS A 60 -32.87 -20.44 31.46
N ALA A 61 -31.76 -20.48 32.22
CA ALA A 61 -30.74 -19.45 32.22
C ALA A 61 -29.62 -19.64 31.18
N VAL A 62 -29.58 -20.79 30.46
CA VAL A 62 -28.45 -21.14 29.57
C VAL A 62 -28.37 -20.21 28.34
N PHE A 63 -29.50 -19.64 27.92
CA PHE A 63 -29.57 -18.69 26.81
C PHE A 63 -29.90 -17.26 27.24
N GLU A 64 -29.99 -17.00 28.55
CA GLU A 64 -30.21 -15.65 29.06
C GLU A 64 -28.93 -14.84 28.83
N ARG A 65 -29.01 -13.85 27.93
CA ARG A 65 -27.94 -12.87 27.74
C ARG A 65 -28.17 -11.69 28.65
N THR A 66 -27.14 -11.27 29.39
CA THR A 66 -27.19 -10.04 30.19
C THR A 66 -26.48 -8.91 29.46
N ALA A 67 -26.80 -7.67 29.83
CA ALA A 67 -26.08 -6.49 29.32
C ALA A 67 -24.58 -6.48 29.72
N HIS A 68 -24.14 -7.39 30.59
CA HIS A 68 -22.80 -7.43 31.14
C HIS A 68 -21.97 -8.64 30.68
N ASP A 69 -22.50 -9.50 29.80
CA ASP A 69 -21.82 -10.74 29.37
C ASP A 69 -20.44 -10.50 28.74
N ASN A 70 -20.18 -9.30 28.23
CA ASN A 70 -18.90 -8.92 27.62
C ASN A 70 -18.04 -7.99 28.52
N LYS A 71 -18.46 -7.72 29.76
CA LYS A 71 -17.63 -6.99 30.74
C LYS A 71 -16.64 -7.97 31.38
N TYR A 72 -15.47 -7.49 31.79
CA TYR A 72 -14.50 -8.32 32.50
C TYR A 72 -15.13 -8.84 33.80
N ALA A 73 -15.15 -10.15 33.96
CA ALA A 73 -15.57 -10.81 35.19
C ALA A 73 -14.36 -11.01 36.11
N MET A 74 -14.65 -11.19 37.40
CA MET A 74 -13.66 -11.60 38.38
C MET A 74 -13.08 -12.97 38.01
N SER A 75 -11.77 -13.14 38.22
CA SER A 75 -11.14 -14.45 38.06
C SER A 75 -11.48 -15.36 39.25
N PHE A 76 -11.21 -16.66 39.11
CA PHE A 76 -11.37 -17.59 40.24
C PHE A 76 -10.44 -17.23 41.43
N GLU A 77 -9.24 -16.71 41.18
CA GLU A 77 -8.36 -16.20 42.25
C GLU A 77 -8.98 -14.98 42.95
N ASP A 78 -9.67 -14.10 42.20
CA ASP A 78 -10.36 -12.93 42.76
C ASP A 78 -11.57 -13.34 43.61
N GLU A 79 -12.36 -14.30 43.14
CA GLU A 79 -13.48 -14.87 43.90
C GLU A 79 -12.98 -15.58 45.16
N THR A 80 -11.86 -16.31 45.07
CA THR A 80 -11.22 -16.95 46.23
C THR A 80 -10.73 -15.91 47.23
N PHE A 81 -10.09 -14.84 46.76
CA PHE A 81 -9.67 -13.72 47.61
C PHE A 81 -10.88 -13.12 48.34
N LEU A 82 -11.96 -12.80 47.62
CA LEU A 82 -13.17 -12.23 48.22
C LEU A 82 -13.80 -13.19 49.23
N SER A 83 -13.84 -14.49 48.94
CA SER A 83 -14.32 -15.49 49.89
C SER A 83 -13.49 -15.54 51.18
N ILE A 84 -12.16 -15.39 51.09
CA ILE A 84 -11.29 -15.30 52.28
C ILE A 84 -11.60 -14.01 53.04
N MET A 85 -11.72 -12.88 52.34
CA MET A 85 -12.03 -11.61 52.98
C MET A 85 -13.40 -11.62 53.66
N ASP A 86 -14.44 -12.11 53.00
CA ASP A 86 -15.81 -12.21 53.54
C ASP A 86 -15.90 -13.11 54.77
N GLN A 87 -15.04 -14.14 54.87
CA GLN A 87 -15.03 -15.10 55.99
C GLN A 87 -14.17 -14.64 57.17
N GLU A 88 -13.02 -14.03 56.91
CA GLU A 88 -12.00 -13.80 57.94
C GLU A 88 -11.83 -12.32 58.34
N VAL A 89 -12.30 -11.37 57.53
CA VAL A 89 -12.23 -9.94 57.88
C VAL A 89 -13.29 -9.62 58.93
N HIS A 90 -12.85 -9.02 60.03
CA HIS A 90 -13.73 -8.62 61.13
C HIS A 90 -13.21 -7.34 61.80
N GLN A 91 -14.09 -6.69 62.57
CA GLN A 91 -13.73 -5.56 63.41
C GLN A 91 -13.40 -6.05 64.82
N ASP A 92 -12.28 -5.60 65.39
CA ASP A 92 -11.87 -5.95 66.75
C ASP A 92 -12.59 -5.09 67.82
N GLU A 93 -12.32 -5.36 69.10
CA GLU A 93 -12.90 -4.62 70.23
C GLU A 93 -12.49 -3.15 70.30
N LEU A 94 -11.40 -2.79 69.61
CA LEU A 94 -10.89 -1.42 69.51
C LEU A 94 -11.37 -0.72 68.23
N ASN A 95 -12.34 -1.31 67.52
CA ASN A 95 -12.92 -0.84 66.27
C ASN A 95 -11.99 -0.87 65.04
N ASN A 96 -10.87 -1.58 65.09
CA ASN A 96 -9.98 -1.74 63.94
C ASN A 96 -10.43 -2.90 63.06
N TRP A 97 -10.29 -2.73 61.74
CA TRP A 97 -10.51 -3.81 60.78
C TRP A 97 -9.28 -4.72 60.69
N VAL A 98 -9.46 -6.00 61.01
CA VAL A 98 -8.43 -7.04 60.96
C VAL A 98 -8.67 -7.92 59.74
N ALA A 99 -7.68 -8.01 58.85
CA ALA A 99 -7.73 -8.82 57.64
C ALA A 99 -6.57 -9.84 57.59
N PRO A 100 -6.78 -11.06 57.07
CA PRO A 100 -5.70 -12.02 56.89
C PRO A 100 -4.79 -11.64 55.72
N LEU A 101 -3.59 -12.23 55.68
CA LEU A 101 -2.84 -12.38 54.42
C LEU A 101 -3.51 -13.46 53.55
N PRO A 102 -4.01 -13.14 52.35
CA PRO A 102 -4.76 -14.07 51.51
C PRO A 102 -3.82 -15.03 50.77
N PHE A 103 -3.48 -16.14 51.41
CA PHE A 103 -2.60 -17.14 50.83
C PHE A 103 -3.27 -17.94 49.70
N ARG A 104 -2.50 -18.27 48.66
CA ARG A 104 -2.89 -19.27 47.67
C ARG A 104 -3.02 -20.65 48.30
N SER A 105 -3.90 -21.49 47.77
CA SER A 105 -4.07 -22.88 48.20
C SER A 105 -4.07 -23.84 47.01
N PRO A 106 -3.16 -24.84 46.96
CA PRO A 106 -2.02 -25.04 47.87
C PRO A 106 -0.91 -23.99 47.66
N ARG A 107 -0.09 -23.73 48.69
CA ARG A 107 1.11 -22.87 48.58
C ARG A 107 2.40 -23.60 48.99
N PRO A 108 3.56 -23.22 48.44
CA PRO A 108 4.85 -23.64 48.98
C PRO A 108 5.10 -23.01 50.36
N LEU A 109 5.88 -23.69 51.19
CA LEU A 109 6.40 -23.13 52.44
C LEU A 109 7.51 -22.11 52.12
N LEU A 110 7.50 -20.99 52.84
CA LEU A 110 8.47 -19.92 52.76
C LEU A 110 9.74 -20.29 53.55
N PRO A 111 10.90 -20.38 52.89
CA PRO A 111 12.16 -20.61 53.58
C PRO A 111 12.57 -19.38 54.41
N ASN A 112 13.34 -19.59 55.48
CA ASN A 112 13.85 -18.49 56.31
C ASN A 112 14.88 -17.66 55.53
N ASN A 113 14.52 -16.43 55.17
CA ASN A 113 15.34 -15.51 54.39
C ASN A 113 16.09 -14.45 55.24
N ARG A 114 16.22 -14.65 56.56
CA ARG A 114 16.80 -13.66 57.50
C ARG A 114 18.19 -13.16 57.08
N GLU A 115 19.07 -14.04 56.61
CA GLU A 115 20.43 -13.66 56.18
C GLU A 115 20.40 -12.68 54.98
N GLN A 116 19.47 -12.90 54.05
CA GLN A 116 19.27 -12.00 52.91
C GLN A 116 18.79 -10.62 53.38
N ALA A 117 17.81 -10.57 54.28
CA ALA A 117 17.30 -9.32 54.84
C ALA A 117 18.41 -8.56 55.60
N LEU A 118 19.26 -9.25 56.36
CA LEU A 118 20.38 -8.65 57.08
C LEU A 118 21.44 -8.06 56.14
N SER A 119 21.76 -8.76 55.05
CA SER A 119 22.66 -8.26 53.99
C SER A 119 22.11 -6.99 53.31
N ARG A 120 20.79 -6.93 53.09
CA ARG A 120 20.09 -5.75 52.55
C ARG A 120 20.08 -4.59 53.54
N LEU A 121 19.82 -4.84 54.82
CA LEU A 121 19.90 -3.81 55.87
C LEU A 121 21.31 -3.23 55.99
N SER A 122 22.34 -4.07 55.90
CA SER A 122 23.75 -3.63 55.92
C SER A 122 24.09 -2.74 54.72
N SER A 123 23.47 -3.01 53.58
CA SER A 123 23.58 -2.16 52.38
C SER A 123 22.82 -0.84 52.55
N LEU A 124 21.61 -0.87 53.12
CA LEU A 124 20.85 0.33 53.46
C LEU A 124 21.63 1.23 54.43
N ARG A 125 22.23 0.66 55.49
CA ARG A 125 23.04 1.40 56.47
C ARG A 125 24.21 2.14 55.80
N ARG A 126 24.89 1.51 54.83
CA ARG A 126 25.95 2.17 54.05
C ARG A 126 25.42 3.35 53.23
N THR A 127 24.21 3.23 52.69
CA THR A 127 23.55 4.33 51.94
C THR A 127 23.13 5.47 52.87
N LEU A 128 22.49 5.17 54.00
CA LEU A 128 22.06 6.18 54.98
C LEU A 128 23.27 6.93 55.56
N ASN A 129 24.39 6.25 55.83
CA ASN A 129 25.60 6.93 56.29
C ASN A 129 26.24 7.85 55.24
N LYS A 130 26.00 7.61 53.94
CA LYS A 130 26.47 8.49 52.86
C LYS A 130 25.53 9.66 52.58
N ASN A 131 24.26 9.58 52.96
CA ASN A 131 23.25 10.59 52.72
C ASN A 131 22.54 10.99 54.04
N PRO A 132 23.00 12.05 54.72
CA PRO A 132 22.46 12.49 56.01
C PRO A 132 20.97 12.85 55.97
N GLU A 133 20.51 13.50 54.91
CA GLU A 133 19.09 13.88 54.75
C GLU A 133 18.20 12.64 54.65
N MET A 134 18.60 11.67 53.82
CA MET A 134 17.89 10.41 53.70
C MET A 134 17.87 9.65 55.02
N LYS A 135 18.96 9.68 55.79
CA LYS A 135 19.05 9.07 57.11
C LYS A 135 18.03 9.68 58.08
N GLU A 136 17.96 11.01 58.16
CA GLU A 136 17.01 11.70 59.04
C GLU A 136 15.55 11.39 58.66
N GLN A 137 15.22 11.48 57.37
CA GLN A 137 13.86 11.19 56.89
C GLN A 137 13.47 9.73 57.10
N PHE A 138 14.39 8.78 56.91
CA PHE A 138 14.14 7.35 57.14
C PHE A 138 13.96 7.06 58.64
N SER A 139 14.81 7.64 59.51
CA SER A 139 14.67 7.51 60.96
C SER A 139 13.34 8.11 61.44
N SER A 140 12.94 9.28 60.95
CA SER A 140 11.65 9.88 61.29
C SER A 140 10.46 9.04 60.83
N PHE A 141 10.57 8.38 59.66
CA PHE A 141 9.55 7.42 59.22
C PHE A 141 9.43 6.24 60.19
N MET A 142 10.56 5.65 60.58
CA MET A 142 10.57 4.50 61.51
C MET A 142 10.09 4.87 62.90
N GLU A 143 10.43 6.06 63.39
CA GLU A 143 9.93 6.59 64.67
C GLU A 143 8.39 6.68 64.66
N LYS A 144 7.82 7.32 63.63
CA LYS A 144 6.36 7.39 63.45
C LYS A 144 5.71 6.01 63.29
N LEU A 145 6.42 5.05 62.70
CA LEU A 145 5.90 3.69 62.55
C LEU A 145 5.72 3.01 63.91
N PHE A 146 6.66 3.23 64.84
CA PHE A 146 6.59 2.70 66.20
C PHE A 146 5.63 3.50 67.09
N GLU A 147 5.62 4.83 67.01
CA GLU A 147 4.69 5.70 67.76
C GLU A 147 3.23 5.40 67.47
N ASN A 148 2.89 5.12 66.21
CA ASN A 148 1.52 4.75 65.80
C ASN A 148 1.22 3.26 66.01
N GLU A 149 2.12 2.50 66.65
CA GLU A 149 1.98 1.07 66.88
C GLU A 149 1.73 0.23 65.61
N HIS A 150 2.20 0.68 64.44
CA HIS A 150 2.05 -0.07 63.19
C HIS A 150 3.01 -1.26 63.10
N ALA A 151 4.08 -1.26 63.89
CA ALA A 151 5.03 -2.34 64.05
C ALA A 151 5.27 -2.62 65.54
N GLU A 152 5.55 -3.88 65.86
CA GLU A 152 5.88 -4.34 67.21
C GLU A 152 7.17 -5.17 67.19
N GLN A 153 7.82 -5.30 68.35
CA GLN A 153 8.94 -6.22 68.50
C GLN A 153 8.44 -7.65 68.25
N ALA A 154 9.13 -8.39 67.40
CA ALA A 154 8.67 -9.71 66.99
C ALA A 154 8.89 -10.73 68.14
N PRO A 155 7.90 -11.58 68.47
CA PRO A 155 8.06 -12.56 69.52
C PRO A 155 9.13 -13.61 69.14
N PRO A 156 9.76 -14.26 70.13
CA PRO A 156 10.63 -15.40 69.89
C PRO A 156 9.83 -16.53 69.23
N VAL A 157 10.42 -17.17 68.23
CA VAL A 157 9.74 -18.17 67.40
C VAL A 157 10.50 -19.50 67.48
N HIS A 158 9.76 -20.60 67.60
CA HIS A 158 10.33 -21.94 67.76
C HIS A 158 10.99 -22.45 66.47
N GLU A 159 11.93 -23.39 66.60
CA GLU A 159 12.52 -24.06 65.43
C GLU A 159 11.44 -24.85 64.69
N GLY A 160 11.15 -24.47 63.44
CA GLY A 160 10.15 -25.11 62.57
C GLY A 160 8.98 -24.21 62.17
N ASP A 161 8.71 -23.13 62.91
CA ASP A 161 7.63 -22.20 62.53
C ASP A 161 8.02 -21.37 61.30
N GLU A 162 7.07 -21.27 60.38
CA GLU A 162 7.23 -20.54 59.14
C GLU A 162 7.27 -19.02 59.39
N ARG A 163 8.26 -18.35 58.81
CA ARG A 163 8.46 -16.91 58.99
C ARG A 163 9.14 -16.29 57.78
N TRP A 164 8.92 -14.99 57.57
CA TRP A 164 9.50 -14.27 56.42
C TRP A 164 9.92 -12.86 56.80
N TYR A 165 11.11 -12.45 56.37
CA TYR A 165 11.70 -11.13 56.62
C TYR A 165 11.64 -10.27 55.35
N LEU A 166 11.03 -9.09 55.45
CA LEU A 166 10.91 -8.08 54.41
C LEU A 166 12.16 -7.19 54.43
N PRO A 167 12.98 -7.19 53.36
CA PRO A 167 13.99 -6.16 53.19
C PRO A 167 13.32 -4.79 53.04
N ILE A 168 13.93 -3.75 53.60
CA ILE A 168 13.40 -2.39 53.51
C ILE A 168 14.34 -1.47 52.72
N PHE A 169 13.78 -0.53 51.97
CA PHE A 169 14.54 0.50 51.26
C PHE A 169 13.70 1.76 51.04
N GLY A 170 14.37 2.89 50.78
CA GLY A 170 13.71 4.20 50.60
C GLY A 170 13.68 4.63 49.13
N VAL A 171 12.55 5.21 48.70
CA VAL A 171 12.36 5.76 47.36
C VAL A 171 11.87 7.20 47.45
N TYR A 172 12.40 8.07 46.59
CA TYR A 172 11.94 9.44 46.45
C TYR A 172 11.02 9.58 45.25
N HIS A 173 9.90 10.28 45.44
CA HIS A 173 9.06 10.66 44.31
C HIS A 173 9.68 11.87 43.60
N PRO A 174 9.91 11.84 42.28
CA PRO A 174 10.57 12.94 41.55
C PRO A 174 9.91 14.31 41.72
N GLN A 175 8.60 14.33 41.97
CA GLN A 175 7.82 15.56 42.18
C GLN A 175 7.56 15.89 43.66
N LYS A 176 8.00 15.04 44.60
CA LYS A 176 7.96 15.29 46.05
C LYS A 176 9.34 14.93 46.64
N PRO A 177 10.41 15.63 46.24
CA PRO A 177 11.79 15.25 46.58
C PRO A 177 12.07 15.28 48.09
N GLY A 178 11.33 16.08 48.88
CA GLY A 178 11.46 16.15 50.34
C GLY A 178 10.70 15.07 51.12
N GLN A 179 10.07 14.09 50.47
CA GLN A 179 9.31 13.04 51.14
C GLN A 179 9.80 11.65 50.72
N ILE A 180 10.49 10.96 51.65
CA ILE A 180 10.88 9.56 51.47
C ILE A 180 9.67 8.63 51.60
N ARG A 181 9.60 7.60 50.76
CA ARG A 181 8.68 6.47 50.92
C ARG A 181 9.49 5.23 51.24
N VAL A 182 9.28 4.65 52.41
CA VAL A 182 9.91 3.38 52.81
C VAL A 182 9.06 2.23 52.26
N VAL A 183 9.71 1.34 51.52
CA VAL A 183 9.08 0.18 50.87
C VAL A 183 9.52 -1.08 51.59
N PHE A 184 8.56 -1.93 51.91
CA PHE A 184 8.80 -3.28 52.42
C PHE A 184 8.77 -4.25 51.24
N ASP A 185 9.91 -4.84 50.89
CA ASP A 185 10.12 -5.58 49.64
C ASP A 185 9.58 -7.02 49.70
N SER A 186 8.27 -7.15 49.55
CA SER A 186 7.59 -8.46 49.51
C SER A 186 7.80 -9.23 48.19
N SER A 187 8.47 -8.60 47.23
CA SER A 187 8.86 -9.20 45.95
C SER A 187 10.28 -9.79 45.98
N ALA A 188 11.07 -9.50 47.01
CA ALA A 188 12.40 -10.07 47.19
C ALA A 188 12.34 -11.61 47.14
N GLN A 189 13.08 -12.21 46.22
CA GLN A 189 13.10 -13.65 46.04
C GLN A 189 14.21 -14.29 46.87
N HIS A 190 13.87 -15.38 47.57
CA HIS A 190 14.81 -16.26 48.24
C HIS A 190 14.47 -17.71 47.87
N HIS A 191 15.45 -18.46 47.36
CA HIS A 191 15.23 -19.79 46.79
C HIS A 191 14.03 -19.87 45.82
N SER A 192 13.94 -18.90 44.91
CA SER A 192 12.89 -18.81 43.88
C SER A 192 11.45 -18.60 44.38
N VAL A 193 11.26 -18.29 45.67
CA VAL A 193 9.95 -17.93 46.24
C VAL A 193 10.03 -16.52 46.82
N SER A 194 8.94 -15.77 46.74
CA SER A 194 8.73 -14.50 47.44
C SER A 194 7.37 -14.47 48.13
N LEU A 195 7.18 -13.57 49.10
CA LEU A 195 5.88 -13.44 49.77
C LEU A 195 4.77 -13.12 48.76
N ASN A 196 5.00 -12.19 47.83
CA ASN A 196 4.02 -11.86 46.79
C ASN A 196 3.70 -13.04 45.86
N SER A 197 4.60 -14.02 45.69
CA SER A 197 4.34 -15.19 44.84
C SER A 197 3.37 -16.20 45.47
N VAL A 198 3.20 -16.17 46.80
CA VAL A 198 2.33 -17.10 47.54
C VAL A 198 1.01 -16.45 48.00
N LEU A 199 0.84 -15.16 47.79
CA LEU A 199 -0.39 -14.41 48.08
C LEU A 199 -1.26 -14.27 46.83
N LEU A 200 -2.58 -14.28 47.03
CA LEU A 200 -3.56 -13.83 46.04
C LEU A 200 -3.51 -12.31 45.99
N THR A 201 -3.39 -11.73 44.79
CA THR A 201 -3.38 -10.25 44.61
C THR A 201 -4.75 -9.64 44.93
N GLY A 202 -5.83 -10.38 44.67
CA GLY A 202 -7.20 -9.88 44.76
C GLY A 202 -7.62 -9.02 43.56
N PRO A 203 -8.93 -8.77 43.41
CA PRO A 203 -9.46 -8.00 42.30
C PRO A 203 -9.06 -6.53 42.39
N ASP A 204 -8.99 -5.85 41.24
CA ASP A 204 -8.90 -4.39 41.21
C ASP A 204 -10.26 -3.80 41.60
N LEU A 205 -10.40 -3.48 42.88
CA LEU A 205 -11.60 -2.86 43.44
C LEU A 205 -11.61 -1.34 43.28
N ASN A 206 -10.57 -0.73 42.71
CA ASN A 206 -10.54 0.72 42.51
C ASN A 206 -11.61 1.17 41.54
N ASN A 207 -12.19 2.35 41.80
CA ASN A 207 -12.94 3.04 40.77
C ASN A 207 -11.99 3.49 39.66
N THR A 208 -12.47 3.57 38.43
CA THR A 208 -11.66 4.11 37.35
C THR A 208 -11.38 5.60 37.61
N LEU A 209 -10.12 6.03 37.41
CA LEU A 209 -9.75 7.45 37.53
C LEU A 209 -10.65 8.34 36.66
N LEU A 210 -10.93 7.88 35.44
CA LEU A 210 -11.82 8.58 34.51
C LEU A 210 -13.23 8.71 35.06
N GLY A 211 -13.79 7.64 35.64
CA GLY A 211 -15.12 7.68 36.22
C GLY A 211 -15.22 8.66 37.38
N VAL A 212 -14.25 8.64 38.30
CA VAL A 212 -14.20 9.59 39.42
C VAL A 212 -14.12 11.03 38.92
N LEU A 213 -13.26 11.31 37.93
CA LEU A 213 -13.14 12.64 37.33
C LEU A 213 -14.40 13.07 36.57
N VAL A 214 -15.10 12.16 35.89
CA VAL A 214 -16.37 12.46 35.21
C VAL A 214 -17.44 12.87 36.23
N ARG A 215 -17.58 12.12 37.33
CA ARG A 215 -18.51 12.49 38.42
C ARG A 215 -18.13 13.77 39.12
N PHE A 216 -16.84 13.99 39.36
CA PHE A 216 -16.33 15.18 40.03
C PHE A 216 -16.62 16.48 39.25
N ARG A 217 -16.89 16.39 37.95
CA ARG A 217 -17.20 17.52 37.06
C ARG A 217 -18.68 17.81 36.90
N LYS A 218 -19.55 17.08 37.61
CA LYS A 218 -20.99 17.09 37.38
C LYS A 218 -21.70 18.33 37.94
N GLU A 219 -21.34 18.77 39.16
CA GLU A 219 -22.06 19.80 39.91
C GLU A 219 -21.16 20.97 40.33
N LEU A 220 -21.74 22.06 40.84
CA LEU A 220 -21.04 23.33 41.12
C LEU A 220 -20.10 23.30 42.32
N ILE A 221 -20.47 22.64 43.43
CA ILE A 221 -19.66 22.63 44.65
C ILE A 221 -18.82 21.37 44.68
N ALA A 222 -17.52 21.50 44.46
CA ALA A 222 -16.57 20.41 44.46
C ALA A 222 -15.89 20.26 45.83
N VAL A 223 -15.70 19.01 46.25
CA VAL A 223 -14.94 18.65 47.45
C VAL A 223 -13.97 17.54 47.13
N THR A 224 -12.76 17.66 47.66
CA THR A 224 -11.72 16.63 47.65
C THR A 224 -11.31 16.31 49.08
N ALA A 225 -10.94 15.06 49.32
CA ALA A 225 -10.43 14.59 50.60
C ALA A 225 -9.49 13.39 50.41
N ASP A 226 -8.68 13.08 51.41
CA ASP A 226 -7.68 12.01 51.42
C ASP A 226 -7.93 11.11 52.64
N ILE A 227 -7.68 9.80 52.52
CA ILE A 227 -7.66 8.88 53.66
C ILE A 227 -6.25 8.77 54.23
N GLY A 228 -6.09 9.20 55.48
CA GLY A 228 -4.80 9.19 56.17
C GLY A 228 -4.22 7.79 56.26
N GLN A 229 -3.07 7.59 55.61
CA GLN A 229 -2.29 6.35 55.67
C GLN A 229 -3.15 5.09 55.41
N MET A 230 -3.98 5.11 54.36
CA MET A 230 -5.00 4.10 54.07
C MET A 230 -4.57 2.64 54.28
N PHE A 231 -3.38 2.23 53.85
CA PHE A 231 -2.88 0.86 54.05
C PHE A 231 -2.66 0.49 55.52
N TYR A 232 -2.20 1.45 56.32
CA TYR A 232 -1.91 1.24 57.75
C TYR A 232 -3.19 1.28 58.61
N GLY A 233 -4.32 1.70 58.05
CA GLY A 233 -5.62 1.64 58.73
C GLY A 233 -6.18 0.23 58.91
N PHE A 234 -5.54 -0.80 58.33
CA PHE A 234 -6.01 -2.19 58.39
C PHE A 234 -4.97 -3.10 59.05
N LEU A 235 -5.39 -3.79 60.11
CA LEU A 235 -4.55 -4.72 60.85
C LEU A 235 -4.43 -6.07 60.14
N VAL A 236 -3.28 -6.72 60.34
CA VAL A 236 -3.02 -8.09 59.89
C VAL A 236 -3.37 -9.05 61.01
N LYS A 237 -4.12 -10.11 60.67
CA LYS A 237 -4.44 -11.23 61.58
C LYS A 237 -3.18 -11.70 62.32
N HIS A 238 -3.28 -11.88 63.63
CA HIS A 238 -2.13 -12.10 64.51
C HIS A 238 -1.20 -13.23 64.02
N ASP A 239 -1.76 -14.37 63.63
CA ASP A 239 -1.01 -15.56 63.19
C ASP A 239 -0.30 -15.36 61.83
N HIS A 240 -0.64 -14.30 61.09
CA HIS A 240 -0.04 -13.99 59.79
C HIS A 240 1.02 -12.87 59.89
N ARG A 241 1.23 -12.27 61.07
CA ARG A 241 2.21 -11.17 61.24
C ARG A 241 3.66 -11.64 61.08
N ASP A 242 3.94 -12.92 61.34
CA ASP A 242 5.31 -13.47 61.24
C ASP A 242 5.82 -13.63 59.79
N TYR A 243 4.93 -13.46 58.80
CA TYR A 243 5.31 -13.33 57.40
C TYR A 243 5.73 -11.90 57.01
N LEU A 244 5.54 -10.93 57.91
CA LEU A 244 5.86 -9.51 57.72
C LEU A 244 6.94 -9.03 58.70
N ARG A 245 7.88 -9.91 59.06
CA ARG A 245 9.02 -9.53 59.90
C ARG A 245 9.94 -8.59 59.13
N PHE A 246 10.69 -7.76 59.83
CA PHE A 246 11.78 -6.96 59.25
C PHE A 246 12.85 -6.71 60.30
N LEU A 247 14.03 -6.29 59.85
CA LEU A 247 15.18 -6.05 60.71
C LEU A 247 15.42 -4.54 60.85
N TRP A 248 15.52 -4.06 62.08
CA TRP A 248 15.84 -2.66 62.36
C TRP A 248 16.67 -2.51 63.64
N HIS A 249 17.29 -1.34 63.82
CA HIS A 249 18.11 -1.09 64.99
C HIS A 249 17.27 -0.74 66.21
N LYS A 250 17.68 -1.26 67.37
CA LYS A 250 17.04 -1.01 68.67
C LYS A 250 16.92 0.48 68.96
N ASP A 251 15.81 0.89 69.55
CA ASP A 251 15.49 2.29 69.90
C ASP A 251 15.64 3.27 68.71
N ASN A 252 15.45 2.79 67.48
CA ASN A 252 15.65 3.55 66.24
C ASN A 252 17.06 4.15 66.07
N ASP A 253 18.06 3.59 66.76
CA ASP A 253 19.44 4.08 66.78
C ASP A 253 20.37 3.17 65.96
N LEU A 254 20.82 3.67 64.80
CA LEU A 254 21.73 2.97 63.86
C LEU A 254 23.09 2.54 64.45
N SER A 255 23.42 2.94 65.67
CA SER A 255 24.61 2.49 66.40
C SER A 255 24.37 1.24 67.26
N LYS A 256 23.12 0.97 67.63
CA LYS A 256 22.72 -0.18 68.48
C LYS A 256 22.58 -1.48 67.68
N GLU A 257 22.38 -2.58 68.40
CA GLU A 257 22.15 -3.90 67.83
C GLU A 257 20.87 -3.95 66.97
N VAL A 258 20.84 -4.90 66.03
CA VAL A 258 19.69 -5.13 65.14
C VAL A 258 18.73 -6.10 65.83
N GLU A 259 17.48 -5.70 65.96
CA GLU A 259 16.39 -6.49 66.50
C GLU A 259 15.39 -6.89 65.41
N GLU A 260 14.56 -7.88 65.72
CA GLU A 260 13.48 -8.34 64.84
C GLU A 260 12.18 -7.63 65.21
N TYR A 261 11.57 -7.01 64.22
CA TYR A 261 10.25 -6.40 64.32
C TYR A 261 9.29 -7.11 63.39
N ARG A 262 7.98 -6.99 63.62
CA ARG A 262 6.95 -7.45 62.69
C ARG A 262 5.86 -6.40 62.52
N MET A 263 5.32 -6.33 61.33
CA MET A 263 4.25 -5.39 61.01
C MET A 263 2.91 -5.88 61.57
N ARG A 264 2.19 -4.98 62.23
CA ARG A 264 0.82 -5.20 62.70
C ARG A 264 -0.22 -4.87 61.65
N VAL A 265 0.15 -4.07 60.64
CA VAL A 265 -0.73 -3.54 59.59
C VAL A 265 -0.34 -4.06 58.21
N HIS A 266 -1.25 -3.97 57.24
CA HIS A 266 -0.96 -4.28 55.85
C HIS A 266 0.05 -3.28 55.28
N VAL A 267 1.10 -3.78 54.62
CA VAL A 267 2.24 -2.94 54.20
C VAL A 267 2.21 -2.55 52.74
N PHE A 268 2.81 -1.41 52.45
CA PHE A 268 3.15 -1.01 51.09
C PHE A 268 4.25 -1.93 50.53
N GLY A 269 3.94 -2.64 49.44
CA GLY A 269 4.83 -3.62 48.79
C GLY A 269 4.23 -5.02 48.67
N ASN A 270 3.24 -5.36 49.51
CA ASN A 270 2.43 -6.57 49.36
C ASN A 270 1.44 -6.42 48.18
N SER A 271 1.35 -7.44 47.33
CA SER A 271 0.38 -7.47 46.22
C SER A 271 -1.09 -7.34 46.66
N PRO A 272 -1.58 -7.99 47.74
CA PRO A 272 -2.98 -7.84 48.17
C PRO A 272 -3.33 -6.56 48.91
N SER A 273 -2.36 -5.81 49.45
CA SER A 273 -2.65 -4.67 50.33
C SER A 273 -3.63 -3.64 49.73
N PRO A 274 -3.57 -3.29 48.43
CA PRO A 274 -4.56 -2.40 47.81
C PRO A 274 -5.98 -2.97 47.82
N ALA A 275 -6.14 -4.22 47.42
CA ALA A 275 -7.45 -4.87 47.41
C ALA A 275 -8.03 -5.00 48.83
N VAL A 276 -7.19 -5.36 49.82
CA VAL A 276 -7.57 -5.43 51.23
C VAL A 276 -8.00 -4.07 51.77
N ALA A 277 -7.22 -3.02 51.50
CA ALA A 277 -7.52 -1.68 52.00
C ALA A 277 -8.83 -1.12 51.42
N ILE A 278 -9.08 -1.32 50.11
CA ILE A 278 -10.33 -0.89 49.48
C ILE A 278 -11.50 -1.72 49.99
N TYR A 279 -11.32 -3.04 50.12
CA TYR A 279 -12.36 -3.92 50.67
C TYR A 279 -12.74 -3.49 52.08
N GLY A 280 -11.76 -3.28 52.96
CA GLY A 280 -11.98 -2.85 54.34
C GLY A 280 -12.62 -1.46 54.41
N LEU A 281 -12.21 -0.52 53.57
CA LEU A 281 -12.83 0.81 53.48
C LEU A 281 -14.31 0.73 53.07
N ARG A 282 -14.63 -0.09 52.06
CA ARG A 282 -16.02 -0.31 51.63
C ARG A 282 -16.83 -1.01 52.72
N ARG A 283 -16.22 -1.96 53.45
CA ARG A 283 -16.86 -2.66 54.56
C ARG A 283 -17.19 -1.72 55.72
N ALA A 284 -16.27 -0.82 56.06
CA ALA A 284 -16.49 0.24 57.05
C ALA A 284 -17.68 1.14 56.66
N ALA A 285 -17.72 1.59 55.40
CA ALA A 285 -18.83 2.41 54.91
C ALA A 285 -20.18 1.65 54.84
N GLN A 286 -20.15 0.35 54.52
CA GLN A 286 -21.33 -0.52 54.56
C GLN A 286 -21.89 -0.68 55.98
N GLN A 287 -21.02 -0.83 56.98
CA GLN A 287 -21.44 -0.92 58.38
C GLN A 287 -22.02 0.39 58.90
N GLY A 288 -21.50 1.53 58.45
CA GLY A 288 -22.00 2.86 58.80
C GLY A 288 -23.30 3.27 58.09
N GLU A 289 -23.67 2.62 56.97
CA GLU A 289 -24.83 2.99 56.13
C GLU A 289 -26.14 3.16 56.91
N PRO A 290 -26.55 2.26 57.84
CA PRO A 290 -27.80 2.42 58.57
C PRO A 290 -27.89 3.69 59.43
N LYS A 291 -26.74 4.23 59.86
CA LYS A 291 -26.63 5.40 60.73
C LYS A 291 -26.33 6.69 59.96
N TYR A 292 -25.48 6.63 58.94
CA TYR A 292 -24.96 7.79 58.25
C TYR A 292 -25.55 8.02 56.84
N GLY A 293 -26.32 7.06 56.33
CA GLY A 293 -27.04 7.19 55.06
C GLY A 293 -26.34 6.50 53.87
N ALA A 294 -27.14 6.14 52.87
CA ALA A 294 -26.68 5.44 51.68
C ALA A 294 -25.78 6.30 50.77
N ASP A 295 -25.93 7.62 50.80
CA ASP A 295 -25.10 8.56 50.05
C ASP A 295 -23.66 8.66 50.62
N THR A 296 -23.46 8.52 51.94
CA THR A 296 -22.12 8.36 52.54
C THR A 296 -21.44 7.11 52.03
N ARG A 297 -22.15 5.97 52.02
CA ARG A 297 -21.62 4.73 51.44
C ARG A 297 -21.31 4.91 49.95
N GLN A 298 -22.21 5.52 49.19
CA GLN A 298 -22.03 5.75 47.75
C GLN A 298 -20.80 6.63 47.47
N PHE A 299 -20.57 7.66 48.27
CA PHE A 299 -19.36 8.49 48.19
C PHE A 299 -18.10 7.62 48.35
N VAL A 300 -18.02 6.81 49.41
CA VAL A 300 -16.85 5.93 49.63
C VAL A 300 -16.70 4.89 48.51
N GLU A 301 -17.78 4.24 48.10
CA GLU A 301 -17.73 3.14 47.12
C GLU A 301 -17.43 3.62 45.70
N ARG A 302 -17.94 4.79 45.26
CA ARG A 302 -17.85 5.29 43.88
C ARG A 302 -16.97 6.51 43.65
N HIS A 303 -16.66 7.31 44.66
CA HIS A 303 -15.95 8.60 44.45
C HIS A 303 -14.50 8.60 44.90
N PHE A 304 -14.02 7.49 45.49
CA PHE A 304 -12.62 7.31 45.82
C PHE A 304 -11.85 6.67 44.67
N TYR A 305 -10.69 7.24 44.36
CA TYR A 305 -9.64 6.58 43.59
C TYR A 305 -8.47 6.31 44.54
N VAL A 306 -8.32 5.05 44.94
CA VAL A 306 -7.41 4.65 46.04
C VAL A 306 -7.75 5.44 47.32
N ASP A 307 -6.88 6.33 47.77
CA ASP A 307 -6.97 7.15 48.98
C ASP A 307 -7.62 8.52 48.77
N ASP A 308 -7.74 8.99 47.51
CA ASP A 308 -8.27 10.30 47.15
C ASP A 308 -9.77 10.22 46.83
N GLY A 309 -10.61 10.89 47.62
CA GLY A 309 -12.06 11.02 47.42
C GLY A 309 -12.44 12.34 46.75
N LEU A 310 -13.19 12.30 45.64
CA LEU A 310 -13.60 13.49 44.88
C LEU A 310 -15.08 13.45 44.53
N ILE A 311 -15.82 14.47 44.96
CA ILE A 311 -17.25 14.60 44.67
C ILE A 311 -17.62 16.04 44.32
N SER A 312 -18.69 16.19 43.56
CA SER A 312 -19.34 17.48 43.36
C SER A 312 -20.81 17.39 43.71
N LEU A 313 -21.34 18.42 44.37
CA LEU A 313 -22.72 18.50 44.84
C LEU A 313 -23.37 19.84 44.41
N PRO A 314 -24.71 19.89 44.32
CA PRO A 314 -25.41 21.09 43.84
C PRO A 314 -25.31 22.30 44.77
N THR A 315 -25.16 22.09 46.08
CA THR A 315 -25.17 23.15 47.10
C THR A 315 -24.11 22.94 48.18
N GLU A 316 -23.70 24.03 48.82
CA GLU A 316 -22.71 24.02 49.91
C GLU A 316 -23.23 23.24 51.13
N SER A 317 -24.52 23.37 51.44
CA SER A 317 -25.17 22.64 52.54
C SER A 317 -25.10 21.13 52.36
N ALA A 318 -25.34 20.63 51.15
CA ALA A 318 -25.25 19.20 50.84
C ALA A 318 -23.80 18.71 50.95
N ALA A 319 -22.83 19.53 50.51
CA ALA A 319 -21.42 19.22 50.62
C ALA A 319 -20.95 19.12 52.08
N ILE A 320 -21.31 20.10 52.91
CA ILE A 320 -20.98 20.11 54.34
C ILE A 320 -21.59 18.90 55.05
N ASP A 321 -22.88 18.63 54.82
CA ASP A 321 -23.59 17.52 55.47
C ASP A 321 -22.98 16.16 55.12
N LEU A 322 -22.77 15.88 53.82
CA LEU A 322 -22.20 14.61 53.37
C LEU A 322 -20.79 14.39 53.92
N MET A 323 -19.95 15.42 53.90
CA MET A 323 -18.57 15.32 54.38
C MET A 323 -18.51 15.10 55.89
N LYS A 324 -19.33 15.80 56.69
CA LYS A 324 -19.41 15.57 58.14
C LYS A 324 -19.88 14.16 58.48
N ARG A 325 -20.94 13.67 57.81
CA ARG A 325 -21.42 12.29 57.99
C ARG A 325 -20.36 11.26 57.60
N THR A 326 -19.61 11.52 56.53
CA THR A 326 -18.52 10.63 56.09
C THR A 326 -17.36 10.62 57.09
N CYS A 327 -16.91 11.78 57.58
CA CYS A 327 -15.88 11.85 58.63
C CYS A 327 -16.31 11.06 59.87
N ALA A 328 -17.55 11.26 60.33
CA ALA A 328 -18.08 10.54 61.48
C ALA A 328 -18.19 9.02 61.24
N SER A 329 -18.66 8.60 60.06
CA SER A 329 -18.79 7.19 59.71
C SER A 329 -17.44 6.47 59.65
N LEU A 330 -16.40 7.12 59.08
CA LEU A 330 -15.07 6.52 58.98
C LEU A 330 -14.33 6.53 60.32
N ALA A 331 -14.58 7.54 61.17
CA ALA A 331 -14.01 7.60 62.51
C ALA A 331 -14.45 6.43 63.41
N GLU A 332 -15.66 5.88 63.21
CA GLU A 332 -16.11 4.66 63.92
C GLU A 332 -15.29 3.42 63.59
N SER A 333 -14.51 3.45 62.51
CA SER A 333 -13.58 2.38 62.10
C SER A 333 -12.11 2.80 62.23
N ASN A 334 -11.81 3.83 63.04
CA ASN A 334 -10.48 4.43 63.19
C ASN A 334 -9.86 4.92 61.86
N LEU A 335 -10.68 5.18 60.84
CA LEU A 335 -10.23 5.72 59.55
C LEU A 335 -10.41 7.24 59.56
N LYS A 336 -9.31 7.98 59.32
CA LYS A 336 -9.31 9.44 59.32
C LYS A 336 -9.39 10.00 57.91
N LEU A 337 -10.49 10.70 57.60
CA LEU A 337 -10.61 11.55 56.43
C LEU A 337 -9.97 12.91 56.73
N HIS A 338 -9.05 13.38 55.88
CA HIS A 338 -8.30 14.62 56.07
C HIS A 338 -7.95 15.25 54.72
N LYS A 339 -7.20 16.36 54.74
CA LYS A 339 -6.89 17.21 53.58
C LYS A 339 -8.12 17.62 52.79
N ILE A 340 -9.21 17.95 53.49
CA ILE A 340 -10.44 18.43 52.86
C ILE A 340 -10.14 19.76 52.15
N ALA A 341 -10.59 19.86 50.90
CA ALA A 341 -10.49 21.07 50.11
C ALA A 341 -11.69 21.24 49.18
N SER A 342 -12.18 22.47 49.01
CA SER A 342 -13.35 22.80 48.20
C SER A 342 -13.20 24.14 47.48
N ASN A 343 -13.88 24.30 46.34
CA ASN A 343 -14.01 25.59 45.65
C ASN A 343 -14.93 26.59 46.38
N SER A 344 -15.63 26.17 47.44
CA SER A 344 -16.41 27.05 48.29
C SER A 344 -15.67 27.35 49.60
N ILE A 345 -15.49 28.65 49.88
CA ILE A 345 -14.91 29.14 51.14
C ILE A 345 -15.81 28.74 52.32
N THR A 346 -17.13 28.74 52.15
CA THR A 346 -18.09 28.36 53.18
C THR A 346 -17.94 26.89 53.60
N VAL A 347 -17.70 26.00 52.62
CA VAL A 347 -17.39 24.58 52.93
C VAL A 347 -16.07 24.48 53.69
N MET A 348 -15.04 25.20 53.24
CA MET A 348 -13.71 25.21 53.87
C MET A 348 -13.72 25.69 55.33
N GLN A 349 -14.44 26.77 55.64
CA GLN A 349 -14.53 27.35 57.00
C GLN A 349 -15.25 26.45 58.01
N THR A 350 -15.90 25.39 57.55
CA THR A 350 -16.70 24.50 58.40
C THR A 350 -15.90 23.36 59.05
N PHE A 351 -14.68 23.09 58.56
CA PHE A 351 -13.81 22.01 59.05
C PHE A 351 -12.61 22.56 59.83
N GLU A 352 -12.11 21.77 60.78
CA GLU A 352 -10.99 22.18 61.64
C GLU A 352 -9.68 22.30 60.83
N PRO A 353 -8.74 23.18 61.21
CA PRO A 353 -7.47 23.34 60.50
C PRO A 353 -6.67 22.05 60.35
N GLU A 354 -6.78 21.10 61.28
CA GLU A 354 -6.14 19.78 61.21
C GLU A 354 -6.67 18.93 60.03
N GLU A 355 -7.93 19.11 59.66
CA GLU A 355 -8.64 18.36 58.61
C GLU A 355 -8.46 18.98 57.22
N LEU A 356 -8.10 20.26 57.13
CA LEU A 356 -7.86 20.96 55.87
C LEU A 356 -6.54 20.54 55.18
N ALA A 357 -6.41 20.77 53.87
CA ALA A 357 -5.18 20.48 53.15
C ALA A 357 -4.01 21.36 53.63
N SER A 358 -2.78 20.83 53.73
CA SER A 358 -1.61 21.53 54.29
C SER A 358 -1.32 22.89 53.66
N ASN A 359 -1.50 23.03 52.36
CA ASN A 359 -1.27 24.29 51.64
C ASN A 359 -2.32 25.37 51.95
N LEU A 360 -3.47 24.97 52.52
CA LEU A 360 -4.56 25.85 52.96
C LEU A 360 -4.42 26.23 54.44
N LYS A 361 -3.61 25.50 55.22
CA LYS A 361 -3.34 25.80 56.64
C LYS A 361 -2.43 27.02 56.82
N ASP A 362 -1.52 27.25 55.88
CA ASP A 362 -0.52 28.33 55.92
C ASP A 362 -1.04 29.67 55.33
N LEU A 363 -2.24 29.69 54.77
CA LEU A 363 -2.91 30.88 54.26
C LEU A 363 -4.07 31.22 55.21
N GLY A 364 -3.97 32.32 55.95
CA GLY A 364 -5.10 32.83 56.72
C GLY A 364 -6.35 32.93 55.83
N LEU A 365 -7.47 32.37 56.30
CA LEU A 365 -8.76 32.27 55.59
C LEU A 365 -9.36 33.65 55.21
N ASP A 366 -8.69 34.74 55.60
CA ASP A 366 -9.03 36.14 55.29
C ASP A 366 -8.37 36.66 53.99
N ASN A 367 -7.48 35.88 53.35
CA ASN A 367 -6.89 36.25 52.06
C ASN A 367 -7.69 35.63 50.90
N GLU A 368 -8.21 36.46 49.98
CA GLU A 368 -9.10 36.10 48.86
C GLU A 368 -8.49 35.14 47.79
N ILE A 369 -7.30 34.56 48.01
CA ILE A 369 -6.58 33.77 47.01
C ILE A 369 -6.36 32.33 47.51
N LEU A 370 -7.20 31.40 47.02
CA LEU A 370 -7.04 29.96 47.26
C LEU A 370 -5.97 29.36 46.31
N PRO A 371 -5.05 28.50 46.81
CA PRO A 371 -3.97 27.91 46.01
C PRO A 371 -4.44 26.78 45.08
N ALA A 372 -3.70 26.54 44.00
CA ALA A 372 -3.93 25.42 43.09
C ALA A 372 -3.54 24.07 43.71
N GLN A 373 -4.49 23.13 43.77
CA GLN A 373 -4.32 21.77 44.31
C GLN A 373 -4.05 20.76 43.19
N ARG A 374 -3.33 19.68 43.50
CA ARG A 374 -3.22 18.53 42.59
C ARG A 374 -4.28 17.51 42.98
N SER A 375 -5.22 17.27 42.08
CA SER A 375 -6.31 16.31 42.27
C SER A 375 -6.13 15.19 41.25
N LEU A 376 -5.76 13.99 41.73
CA LEU A 376 -5.55 12.79 40.90
C LEU A 376 -4.61 12.99 39.69
N GLY A 377 -3.58 13.83 39.84
CA GLY A 377 -2.58 14.10 38.78
C GLY A 377 -2.93 15.24 37.83
N LEU A 378 -4.16 15.76 37.84
CA LEU A 378 -4.54 17.03 37.20
C LEU A 378 -4.32 18.20 38.19
N CYS A 379 -3.99 19.38 37.67
CA CYS A 379 -3.95 20.58 38.50
C CYS A 379 -5.33 21.23 38.50
N TRP A 380 -5.96 21.32 39.67
CA TRP A 380 -7.24 22.01 39.86
C TRP A 380 -6.98 23.33 40.58
N ASP A 381 -7.28 24.43 39.93
CA ASP A 381 -7.29 25.74 40.54
C ASP A 381 -8.62 25.93 41.26
N ILE A 382 -8.55 25.91 42.60
CA ILE A 382 -9.72 26.00 43.47
C ILE A 382 -10.40 27.36 43.33
N SER A 383 -9.63 28.42 43.12
CA SER A 383 -10.13 29.81 43.08
C SER A 383 -10.99 30.08 41.86
N THR A 384 -10.57 29.57 40.70
CA THR A 384 -11.27 29.74 39.42
C THR A 384 -12.18 28.57 39.07
N ASP A 385 -12.12 27.48 39.84
CA ASP A 385 -12.76 26.20 39.57
C ASP A 385 -12.42 25.62 38.17
N THR A 386 -11.15 25.71 37.78
CA THR A 386 -10.66 25.25 36.48
C THR A 386 -9.56 24.22 36.59
N PHE A 387 -9.50 23.30 35.62
CA PHE A 387 -8.34 22.44 35.40
C PHE A 387 -7.29 23.17 34.57
N THR A 388 -6.03 23.05 35.00
CA THR A 388 -4.86 23.66 34.38
C THR A 388 -3.71 22.65 34.27
N PHE A 389 -2.68 22.99 33.48
CA PHE A 389 -1.49 22.16 33.32
C PHE A 389 -0.26 22.80 33.99
N LYS A 390 0.41 22.06 34.86
CA LYS A 390 1.75 22.44 35.36
C LYS A 390 2.82 21.76 34.52
N VAL A 391 3.30 22.45 33.49
CA VAL A 391 4.37 21.94 32.61
C VAL A 391 5.72 22.38 33.15
N ALA A 392 6.47 21.46 33.74
CA ALA A 392 7.86 21.69 34.09
C ALA A 392 8.73 21.65 32.82
N VAL A 393 9.81 22.45 32.76
CA VAL A 393 10.82 22.32 31.70
C VAL A 393 11.60 21.04 31.96
N ILE A 394 11.27 19.98 31.22
CA ILE A 394 11.95 18.70 31.35
C ILE A 394 13.08 18.67 30.33
N ASP A 395 14.29 18.93 30.83
CA ASP A 395 15.50 18.73 30.04
C ASP A 395 15.89 17.25 30.09
N LYS A 396 15.65 16.55 28.98
CA LYS A 396 16.04 15.15 28.78
C LYS A 396 16.90 15.05 27.53
N PRO A 397 17.87 14.12 27.52
CA PRO A 397 18.67 13.82 26.34
C PRO A 397 17.77 13.55 25.12
N TYR A 398 18.21 13.99 23.93
CA TYR A 398 17.53 13.70 22.66
C TYR A 398 17.76 12.24 22.23
N THR A 399 17.22 11.33 23.03
CA THR A 399 17.22 9.87 22.85
C THR A 399 15.78 9.39 22.84
N ARG A 400 15.54 8.15 22.38
CA ARG A 400 14.19 7.57 22.37
C ARG A 400 13.56 7.56 23.76
N ARG A 401 14.35 7.24 24.80
CA ARG A 401 13.91 7.29 26.21
C ARG A 401 13.58 8.72 26.64
N GLY A 402 14.40 9.70 26.27
CA GLY A 402 14.17 11.10 26.60
C GLY A 402 12.89 11.65 25.96
N VAL A 403 12.68 11.42 24.67
CA VAL A 403 11.46 11.81 23.93
C VAL A 403 10.22 11.17 24.56
N LEU A 404 10.26 9.85 24.81
CA LEU A 404 9.15 9.15 25.48
C LEU A 404 8.84 9.74 26.86
N SER A 405 9.88 10.05 27.65
CA SER A 405 9.73 10.65 28.98
C SER A 405 9.05 12.01 28.93
N VAL A 406 9.34 12.84 27.92
CA VAL A 406 8.74 14.17 27.75
C VAL A 406 7.31 14.05 27.20
N VAL A 407 7.04 13.14 26.26
CA VAL A 407 5.66 12.92 25.76
C VAL A 407 4.73 12.43 26.87
N ASN A 408 5.22 11.52 27.72
CA ASN A 408 4.44 10.95 28.82
C ASN A 408 4.41 11.81 30.09
N SER A 409 5.15 12.93 30.15
CA SER A 409 5.08 13.83 31.31
C SER A 409 3.80 14.64 31.35
N ILE A 410 3.10 14.76 30.21
CA ILE A 410 1.80 15.42 30.12
C ILE A 410 0.74 14.41 30.56
N PHE A 411 0.32 14.55 31.81
CA PHE A 411 -0.74 13.73 32.37
C PHE A 411 -2.10 14.33 32.00
N ASP A 412 -2.82 13.68 31.08
CA ASP A 412 -4.10 14.15 30.55
C ASP A 412 -5.12 13.01 30.45
N PRO A 413 -5.73 12.58 31.57
CA PRO A 413 -6.73 11.51 31.56
C PRO A 413 -7.98 11.90 30.74
N LEU A 414 -8.47 13.13 30.90
CA LEU A 414 -9.70 13.62 30.26
C LEU A 414 -9.53 14.03 28.79
N GLY A 415 -8.29 14.11 28.30
CA GLY A 415 -8.00 14.43 26.91
C GLY A 415 -8.11 15.90 26.55
N PHE A 416 -7.93 16.82 27.51
CA PHE A 416 -7.97 18.26 27.24
C PHE A 416 -6.88 18.67 26.23
N ALA A 417 -5.68 18.09 26.33
CA ALA A 417 -4.54 18.35 25.47
C ALA A 417 -4.33 17.25 24.40
N ALA A 418 -5.33 16.40 24.15
CA ALA A 418 -5.24 15.33 23.14
C ALA A 418 -4.80 15.84 21.74
N PRO A 419 -5.32 16.99 21.22
CA PRO A 419 -4.85 17.59 19.96
C PRO A 419 -3.37 17.97 19.95
N VAL A 420 -2.77 18.27 21.10
CA VAL A 420 -1.35 18.67 21.19
C VAL A 420 -0.47 17.44 21.40
N THR A 421 -0.90 16.51 22.27
CA THR A 421 -0.10 15.34 22.65
C THR A 421 0.00 14.30 21.53
N ILE A 422 -1.00 14.20 20.64
CA ILE A 422 -0.95 13.28 19.50
C ILE A 422 0.23 13.55 18.58
N ARG A 423 0.63 14.83 18.41
CA ARG A 423 1.81 15.22 17.63
C ARG A 423 3.10 14.70 18.25
N GLY A 424 3.25 14.79 19.58
CA GLY A 424 4.39 14.23 20.30
C GLY A 424 4.49 12.71 20.14
N ARG A 425 3.34 12.00 20.23
CA ARG A 425 3.28 10.55 20.00
C ARG A 425 3.65 10.19 18.56
N LEU A 426 3.20 10.97 17.58
CA LEU A 426 3.56 10.80 16.17
C LEU A 426 5.06 10.97 15.94
N LEU A 427 5.67 12.03 16.50
CA LEU A 427 7.12 12.25 16.45
C LEU A 427 7.89 11.09 17.07
N LEU A 428 7.47 10.60 18.24
CA LEU A 428 8.09 9.43 18.86
C LEU A 428 8.02 8.18 17.96
N ARG A 429 6.90 7.95 17.26
CA ARG A 429 6.74 6.85 16.30
C ARG A 429 7.70 6.99 15.12
N GLU A 430 7.78 8.18 14.53
CA GLU A 430 8.71 8.48 13.41
C GLU A 430 10.17 8.27 13.84
N LEU A 431 10.57 8.80 15.00
CA LEU A 431 11.91 8.69 15.57
C LEU A 431 12.29 7.26 15.98
N SER A 432 11.29 6.40 16.21
CA SER A 432 11.50 4.99 16.54
C SER A 432 11.70 4.09 15.31
N SER A 433 11.49 4.60 14.09
CA SER A 433 11.65 3.83 12.87
C SER A 433 13.14 3.75 12.47
N GLY A 434 13.80 2.62 12.79
CA GLY A 434 15.18 2.33 12.36
C GLY A 434 16.27 2.32 13.45
N VAL A 435 15.95 2.62 14.72
CA VAL A 435 16.92 2.64 15.84
C VAL A 435 16.63 1.50 16.83
N GLN A 436 17.65 0.71 17.20
CA GLN A 436 17.50 -0.44 18.10
C GLN A 436 17.66 -0.10 19.59
N ASP A 437 18.47 0.89 19.96
CA ASP A 437 18.79 1.20 21.36
C ASP A 437 18.02 2.42 21.90
N TRP A 438 17.61 2.37 23.18
CA TRP A 438 16.77 3.38 23.84
C TRP A 438 17.51 4.67 24.18
N ASP A 439 18.81 4.56 24.40
CA ASP A 439 19.68 5.64 24.88
C ASP A 439 20.63 6.15 23.77
N ALA A 440 20.48 5.65 22.53
CA ALA A 440 21.15 6.19 21.36
C ALA A 440 20.61 7.56 20.95
N LEU A 441 21.50 8.40 20.40
CA LEU A 441 21.14 9.70 19.83
C LEU A 441 20.22 9.52 18.62
N LEU A 442 19.17 10.34 18.56
CA LEU A 442 18.20 10.34 17.49
C LEU A 442 18.68 11.18 16.28
N PRO A 443 18.12 10.99 15.07
CA PRO A 443 18.48 11.76 13.89
C PRO A 443 18.31 13.28 14.06
N ASP A 444 19.32 14.04 13.64
CA ASP A 444 19.38 15.50 13.76
C ASP A 444 18.35 16.23 12.86
N ASP A 445 17.90 15.61 11.77
CA ASP A 445 16.95 16.18 10.81
C ASP A 445 15.57 16.46 11.43
N LYS A 446 15.19 15.67 12.45
CA LYS A 446 13.92 15.82 13.17
C LYS A 446 14.04 16.67 14.43
N MET A 447 15.25 17.03 14.86
CA MET A 447 15.49 17.81 16.07
C MET A 447 14.76 19.17 16.07
N PRO A 448 14.74 19.96 14.96
CA PRO A 448 14.01 21.23 14.95
C PRO A 448 12.49 21.06 15.17
N THR A 449 11.90 19.98 14.65
CA THR A 449 10.46 19.70 14.80
C THR A 449 10.15 19.24 16.23
N TRP A 450 11.03 18.44 16.82
CA TRP A 450 10.94 18.01 18.20
C TRP A 450 11.06 19.20 19.17
N GLU A 451 12.07 20.06 19.00
CA GLU A 451 12.28 21.21 19.88
C GLU A 451 11.14 22.23 19.75
N ALA A 452 10.61 22.47 18.54
CA ALA A 452 9.43 23.31 18.36
C ALA A 452 8.21 22.78 19.13
N TRP A 453 7.93 21.47 19.03
CA TRP A 453 6.82 20.87 19.79
C TRP A 453 7.07 20.91 21.30
N LYS A 454 8.28 20.56 21.77
CA LYS A 454 8.68 20.58 23.19
C LYS A 454 8.57 21.99 23.78
N SER A 455 9.04 23.01 23.07
CA SER A 455 8.90 24.42 23.49
C SER A 455 7.44 24.86 23.55
N SER A 456 6.59 24.37 22.64
CA SER A 456 5.16 24.70 22.67
C SER A 456 4.44 24.22 23.94
N LEU A 457 4.95 23.19 24.62
CA LEU A 457 4.28 22.61 25.81
C LEU A 457 4.14 23.60 26.96
N GLN A 458 5.03 24.59 27.08
CA GLN A 458 4.93 25.61 28.12
C GLN A 458 3.62 26.41 28.02
N GLU A 459 3.09 26.56 26.80
CA GLU A 459 1.84 27.26 26.53
C GLU A 459 0.61 26.51 27.07
N LEU A 460 0.71 25.20 27.33
CA LEU A 460 -0.38 24.44 27.95
C LEU A 460 -0.72 24.95 29.35
N SER A 461 0.22 25.62 30.03
CA SER A 461 -0.03 26.23 31.35
C SER A 461 -1.07 27.35 31.32
N ARG A 462 -1.35 27.93 30.14
CA ARG A 462 -2.37 28.96 29.94
C ARG A 462 -3.78 28.39 29.74
N ILE A 463 -3.90 27.08 29.50
CA ILE A 463 -5.19 26.43 29.30
C ILE A 463 -5.93 26.37 30.64
N GLN A 464 -7.14 26.91 30.65
CA GLN A 464 -8.08 26.82 31.76
C GLN A 464 -9.36 26.17 31.25
N VAL A 465 -9.68 24.98 31.75
CA VAL A 465 -10.90 24.26 31.40
C VAL A 465 -11.82 24.23 32.62
N PRO A 466 -13.07 24.71 32.54
CA PRO A 466 -14.01 24.61 33.65
C PRO A 466 -14.14 23.17 34.15
N ARG A 467 -14.04 23.00 35.49
CA ARG A 467 -14.28 21.70 36.11
C ARG A 467 -15.72 21.29 35.85
N CYS A 468 -16.69 22.12 36.29
CA CYS A 468 -18.11 21.85 36.08
C CYS A 468 -18.47 21.87 34.59
N TYR A 469 -19.28 20.91 34.12
CA TYR A 469 -19.68 20.84 32.71
C TYR A 469 -20.45 22.08 32.26
N VAL A 470 -21.41 22.52 33.08
CA VAL A 470 -22.26 23.70 32.80
C VAL A 470 -22.39 24.55 34.07
N PRO A 471 -22.61 25.87 33.97
CA PRO A 471 -22.65 26.78 35.13
C PRO A 471 -23.95 26.66 35.96
N MET A 472 -24.55 25.48 36.01
CA MET A 472 -25.77 25.18 36.75
C MET A 472 -25.84 23.69 37.08
N SER A 473 -26.68 23.30 38.03
CA SER A 473 -26.92 21.89 38.31
C SER A 473 -27.69 21.24 37.16
N LEU A 474 -27.24 20.06 36.72
CA LEU A 474 -27.90 19.28 35.66
C LEU A 474 -29.31 18.85 36.04
N SER A 475 -29.64 18.77 37.32
CA SER A 475 -31.01 18.47 37.77
C SER A 475 -32.01 19.58 37.50
N ARG A 476 -31.54 20.79 37.18
CA ARG A 476 -32.38 21.95 36.82
C ARG A 476 -32.57 22.10 35.30
N SER A 477 -31.94 21.23 34.52
CA SER A 477 -32.03 21.23 33.06
C SER A 477 -33.35 20.58 32.62
N THR A 478 -34.00 21.17 31.61
CA THR A 478 -35.21 20.59 31.00
C THR A 478 -34.88 19.52 29.98
N TYR A 479 -33.68 19.58 29.41
CA TYR A 479 -33.16 18.63 28.44
C TYR A 479 -31.65 18.52 28.57
N THR A 480 -31.14 17.29 28.57
CA THR A 480 -29.71 16.97 28.60
C THR A 480 -29.37 15.97 27.51
N GLU A 481 -28.30 16.26 26.77
CA GLU A 481 -27.89 15.43 25.65
C GLU A 481 -26.37 15.29 25.58
N LEU A 482 -25.92 14.08 25.29
CA LEU A 482 -24.51 13.80 25.04
C LEU A 482 -24.26 13.78 23.53
N CYS A 483 -23.37 14.66 23.06
CA CYS A 483 -22.96 14.76 21.67
C CYS A 483 -21.53 14.26 21.52
N ILE A 484 -21.32 13.19 20.76
CA ILE A 484 -20.00 12.60 20.52
C ILE A 484 -19.63 12.74 19.06
N PHE A 485 -18.45 13.27 18.79
CA PHE A 485 -17.88 13.47 17.47
C PHE A 485 -16.75 12.47 17.27
N SER A 486 -16.66 11.90 16.07
CA SER A 486 -15.57 11.01 15.67
C SER A 486 -14.93 11.50 14.39
N ASP A 487 -13.61 11.27 14.29
CA ASP A 487 -12.84 11.53 13.08
C ASP A 487 -11.68 10.52 12.94
N ALA A 488 -11.18 10.36 11.72
CA ALA A 488 -9.97 9.63 11.45
C ALA A 488 -9.13 10.26 10.34
N SER A 489 -7.83 10.36 10.60
CA SER A 489 -6.80 10.62 9.58
C SER A 489 -5.97 9.36 9.33
N ASN A 490 -5.07 9.43 8.34
CA ASN A 490 -4.08 8.38 8.11
C ASN A 490 -3.15 8.16 9.32
N TRP A 491 -2.97 9.18 10.16
CA TRP A 491 -2.03 9.13 11.29
C TRP A 491 -2.66 8.76 12.62
N ALA A 492 -3.94 9.11 12.83
CA ALA A 492 -4.62 8.98 14.11
C ALA A 492 -6.14 8.91 13.96
N ILE A 493 -6.81 8.30 14.93
CA ILE A 493 -8.25 8.38 15.14
C ILE A 493 -8.53 9.24 16.36
N GLY A 494 -9.64 9.96 16.35
CA GLY A 494 -10.03 10.90 17.39
C GLY A 494 -11.52 10.82 17.70
N ALA A 495 -11.87 11.05 18.95
CA ALA A 495 -13.24 11.29 19.35
C ALA A 495 -13.31 12.28 20.52
N VAL A 496 -14.40 13.06 20.57
CA VAL A 496 -14.64 14.06 21.60
C VAL A 496 -16.12 14.12 21.95
N ALA A 497 -16.43 14.24 23.24
CA ALA A 497 -17.78 14.25 23.76
C ALA A 497 -18.08 15.57 24.49
N TYR A 498 -19.28 16.09 24.27
CA TYR A 498 -19.81 17.29 24.91
C TYR A 498 -21.17 16.99 25.55
N LEU A 499 -21.43 17.61 26.70
CA LEU A 499 -22.72 17.58 27.37
C LEU A 499 -23.44 18.88 27.05
N ARG A 500 -24.57 18.77 26.36
CA ARG A 500 -25.48 19.88 26.08
C ARG A 500 -26.60 19.88 27.10
N SER A 501 -26.84 21.03 27.72
CA SER A 501 -27.90 21.25 28.70
C SER A 501 -28.77 22.42 28.27
N VAL A 502 -30.09 22.22 28.25
CA VAL A 502 -31.06 23.26 27.93
C VAL A 502 -31.83 23.63 29.20
N THR A 503 -31.99 24.93 29.40
CA THR A 503 -32.74 25.49 30.54
C THR A 503 -34.21 25.72 30.19
N GLU A 504 -35.06 25.98 31.20
CA GLU A 504 -36.47 26.38 30.98
C GLU A 504 -36.62 27.61 30.07
N GLY A 505 -35.63 28.52 30.09
CA GLY A 505 -35.60 29.71 29.23
C GLY A 505 -35.13 29.48 27.80
N GLY A 506 -34.85 28.23 27.41
CA GLY A 506 -34.32 27.87 26.09
C GLY A 506 -32.82 28.18 25.90
N HIS A 507 -32.15 28.69 26.94
CA HIS A 507 -30.70 28.92 26.92
C HIS A 507 -29.96 27.57 26.93
N CYS A 508 -28.98 27.43 26.05
CA CYS A 508 -28.21 26.21 25.83
C CYS A 508 -26.77 26.39 26.32
N GLU A 509 -26.35 25.50 27.21
CA GLU A 509 -24.98 25.44 27.73
C GLU A 509 -24.31 24.16 27.25
N VAL A 510 -23.03 24.25 26.89
CA VAL A 510 -22.25 23.12 26.35
C VAL A 510 -20.96 22.97 27.14
N GLY A 511 -20.76 21.78 27.71
CA GLY A 511 -19.56 21.42 28.47
C GLY A 511 -18.73 20.34 27.80
N PHE A 512 -17.42 20.53 27.70
CA PHE A 512 -16.49 19.46 27.30
C PHE A 512 -16.49 18.32 28.32
N VAL A 513 -16.76 17.08 27.88
CA VAL A 513 -16.79 15.91 28.77
C VAL A 513 -15.47 15.15 28.73
N LEU A 514 -15.12 14.64 27.55
CA LEU A 514 -13.98 13.73 27.36
C LEU A 514 -13.48 13.81 25.91
N GLY A 515 -12.16 13.84 25.74
CA GLY A 515 -11.49 13.68 24.45
C GLY A 515 -10.56 12.48 24.44
N LYS A 516 -10.43 11.80 23.30
CA LYS A 516 -9.43 10.75 23.10
C LYS A 516 -8.85 10.83 21.70
N ALA A 517 -7.54 10.62 21.60
CA ALA A 517 -6.81 10.47 20.36
C ALA A 517 -5.89 9.23 20.44
N LYS A 518 -5.89 8.41 19.39
CA LYS A 518 -5.04 7.21 19.27
C LYS A 518 -4.34 7.22 17.92
N LEU A 519 -3.05 6.87 17.88
CA LEU A 519 -2.32 6.71 16.62
C LEU A 519 -2.87 5.52 15.82
N SER A 520 -2.86 5.64 14.49
CA SER A 520 -3.19 4.55 13.58
C SER A 520 -2.20 3.38 13.70
N PRO A 521 -2.67 2.12 13.58
CA PRO A 521 -1.78 0.95 13.60
C PRO A 521 -0.97 0.83 12.29
N GLN A 522 0.18 0.11 12.35
CA GLN A 522 0.99 -0.21 11.17
C GLN A 522 1.00 -1.74 10.90
N PRO A 523 0.81 -2.19 9.64
CA PRO A 523 0.52 -1.40 8.43
C PRO A 523 -0.88 -0.73 8.49
N GLU A 524 -0.98 0.45 7.87
CA GLU A 524 -2.17 1.29 7.93
C GLU A 524 -3.38 0.61 7.25
N PRO A 525 -4.53 0.48 7.93
CA PRO A 525 -5.79 0.12 7.29
C PRO A 525 -6.21 1.17 6.26
N THR A 526 -7.16 0.83 5.39
CA THR A 526 -7.78 1.81 4.47
C THR A 526 -8.46 2.93 5.26
N ILE A 527 -8.58 4.12 4.66
CA ILE A 527 -9.22 5.29 5.29
C ILE A 527 -10.63 4.95 5.83
N PRO A 528 -11.55 4.29 5.07
CA PRO A 528 -12.85 3.90 5.60
C PRO A 528 -12.79 2.98 6.83
N ARG A 529 -11.76 2.12 6.93
CA ARG A 529 -11.55 1.28 8.11
C ARG A 529 -11.07 2.09 9.31
N LEU A 530 -10.25 3.12 9.10
CA LEU A 530 -9.80 4.03 10.15
C LEU A 530 -10.96 4.91 10.64
N GLU A 531 -11.76 5.47 9.74
CA GLU A 531 -12.98 6.22 10.06
C GLU A 531 -13.95 5.36 10.88
N LEU A 532 -14.15 4.10 10.48
CA LEU A 532 -14.95 3.14 11.23
C LEU A 532 -14.36 2.84 12.62
N CYS A 533 -13.04 2.85 12.78
CA CYS A 533 -12.41 2.74 14.10
C CYS A 533 -12.61 4.00 14.96
N GLY A 534 -12.63 5.19 14.35
CA GLY A 534 -13.02 6.44 15.02
C GLY A 534 -14.45 6.37 15.56
N ALA A 535 -15.39 5.85 14.76
CA ALA A 535 -16.76 5.61 15.19
C ALA A 535 -16.85 4.61 16.35
N VAL A 536 -16.08 3.50 16.32
CA VAL A 536 -16.00 2.57 17.46
C VAL A 536 -15.46 3.25 18.71
N LEU A 537 -14.42 4.10 18.58
CA LEU A 537 -13.86 4.85 19.72
C LEU A 537 -14.90 5.79 20.34
N ALA A 538 -15.73 6.45 19.53
CA ALA A 538 -16.83 7.29 20.02
C ALA A 538 -17.87 6.47 20.80
N VAL A 539 -18.22 5.27 20.36
CA VAL A 539 -19.13 4.37 21.08
C VAL A 539 -18.54 3.91 22.40
N GLU A 540 -17.26 3.49 22.43
CA GLU A 540 -16.57 3.12 23.67
C GLU A 540 -16.51 4.29 24.67
N MET A 541 -16.32 5.51 24.19
CA MET A 541 -16.38 6.71 25.02
C MET A 541 -17.78 6.97 25.56
N ALA A 542 -18.82 6.81 24.74
CA ALA A 542 -20.20 6.95 25.18
C ALA A 542 -20.57 5.92 26.24
N ASP A 543 -20.22 4.65 26.06
CA ASP A 543 -20.42 3.59 27.06
C ASP A 543 -19.80 3.96 28.41
N LEU A 544 -18.55 4.44 28.41
CA LEU A 544 -17.85 4.88 29.62
C LEU A 544 -18.56 6.06 30.29
N ILE A 545 -18.93 7.09 29.52
CA ILE A 545 -19.59 8.28 30.07
C ILE A 545 -20.95 7.92 30.65
N LEU A 546 -21.73 7.08 29.96
CA LEU A 546 -23.05 6.63 30.41
C LEU A 546 -22.97 5.78 31.68
N ASP A 547 -21.96 4.91 31.79
CA ASP A 547 -21.73 4.08 32.98
C ASP A 547 -21.25 4.92 34.20
N GLU A 548 -20.62 6.08 33.98
CA GLU A 548 -19.93 6.83 35.04
C GLU A 548 -20.57 8.19 35.42
N LEU A 549 -21.34 8.85 34.55
CA LEU A 549 -21.89 10.20 34.78
C LEU A 549 -22.94 10.27 35.91
N ASP A 550 -23.55 9.14 36.28
CA ASP A 550 -24.62 9.05 37.29
C ASP A 550 -25.74 10.09 37.06
N HIS A 551 -26.11 10.32 35.80
CA HIS A 551 -27.19 11.22 35.39
C HIS A 551 -27.93 10.64 34.18
N LYS A 552 -29.26 10.73 34.18
CA LYS A 552 -30.09 10.23 33.09
C LYS A 552 -30.15 11.28 31.99
N LEU A 553 -29.59 10.96 30.82
CA LEU A 553 -29.65 11.80 29.63
C LEU A 553 -30.94 11.58 28.86
N ASP A 554 -31.43 12.62 28.19
CA ASP A 554 -32.61 12.56 27.31
C ASP A 554 -32.25 12.02 25.93
N ALA A 555 -31.04 12.32 25.43
CA ALA A 555 -30.55 11.82 24.16
C ALA A 555 -29.02 11.61 24.15
N VAL A 556 -28.57 10.75 23.22
CA VAL A 556 -27.16 10.54 22.89
C VAL A 556 -27.04 10.56 21.37
N LYS A 557 -26.28 11.53 20.86
CA LYS A 557 -26.06 11.74 19.42
C LYS A 557 -24.60 11.54 19.05
N PHE A 558 -24.37 10.88 17.92
CA PHE A 558 -23.06 10.64 17.33
C PHE A 558 -22.94 11.41 16.01
N TYR A 559 -21.79 12.01 15.78
CA TYR A 559 -21.48 12.80 14.58
C TYR A 559 -20.22 12.26 13.91
N CYS A 560 -20.32 12.04 12.59
CA CYS A 560 -19.21 11.58 11.76
C CYS A 560 -19.26 12.29 10.40
N ASP A 561 -18.11 12.66 9.85
CA ASP A 561 -17.98 13.28 8.53
C ASP A 561 -17.79 12.25 7.40
N SER A 562 -17.67 10.97 7.73
CA SER A 562 -17.63 9.89 6.74
C SER A 562 -19.01 9.35 6.43
N LYS A 563 -19.57 9.75 5.28
CA LYS A 563 -20.81 9.16 4.74
C LYS A 563 -20.66 7.66 4.43
N VAL A 564 -19.44 7.19 4.17
CA VAL A 564 -19.16 5.76 3.96
C VAL A 564 -19.42 4.98 5.26
N VAL A 565 -18.89 5.46 6.39
CA VAL A 565 -19.12 4.85 7.70
C VAL A 565 -20.60 4.91 8.09
N LEU A 566 -21.26 6.05 7.86
CA LEU A 566 -22.70 6.18 8.11
C LEU A 566 -23.50 5.18 7.27
N GLY A 567 -23.18 5.03 5.98
CA GLY A 567 -23.75 3.99 5.11
C GLY A 567 -23.49 2.57 5.63
N TYR A 568 -22.32 2.30 6.21
CA TYR A 568 -22.03 1.00 6.83
C TYR A 568 -22.90 0.72 8.07
N ILE A 569 -23.13 1.73 8.90
CA ILE A 569 -23.93 1.62 10.12
C ILE A 569 -25.43 1.44 9.78
N CYS A 570 -25.93 2.18 8.79
CA CYS A 570 -27.32 2.13 8.32
C CYS A 570 -27.63 0.90 7.45
N ASN A 571 -26.63 0.20 6.91
CA ASN A 571 -26.87 -0.94 6.04
C ASN A 571 -27.45 -2.16 6.78
N ASP A 572 -28.64 -2.59 6.37
CA ASP A 572 -29.33 -3.80 6.85
C ASP A 572 -29.37 -4.95 5.83
N THR A 573 -28.98 -4.70 4.57
CA THR A 573 -29.28 -5.62 3.46
C THR A 573 -28.03 -6.33 2.92
N LYS A 574 -26.95 -5.57 2.70
CA LYS A 574 -25.70 -6.12 2.13
C LYS A 574 -24.83 -6.74 3.22
N ARG A 575 -24.03 -7.74 2.84
CA ARG A 575 -23.10 -8.41 3.76
C ARG A 575 -21.72 -7.79 3.65
N PHE A 576 -21.09 -7.45 4.78
CA PHE A 576 -19.70 -7.02 4.81
C PHE A 576 -18.72 -8.19 4.99
N PHE A 577 -17.44 -7.97 4.68
CA PHE A 577 -16.36 -8.82 5.18
C PHE A 577 -16.20 -8.67 6.70
N VAL A 578 -15.58 -9.68 7.35
CA VAL A 578 -15.55 -9.85 8.82
C VAL A 578 -15.04 -8.61 9.56
N TYR A 579 -14.03 -7.91 9.02
CA TYR A 579 -13.44 -6.74 9.68
C TYR A 579 -14.43 -5.60 9.89
N VAL A 580 -15.16 -5.23 8.82
CA VAL A 580 -16.19 -4.18 8.84
C VAL A 580 -17.42 -4.69 9.58
N HIS A 581 -17.84 -5.93 9.33
CA HIS A 581 -18.97 -6.54 10.02
C HIS A 581 -18.83 -6.48 11.55
N ASN A 582 -17.68 -6.90 12.10
CA ASN A 582 -17.47 -6.92 13.55
C ASN A 582 -17.52 -5.52 14.18
N ARG A 583 -17.04 -4.48 13.47
CA ARG A 583 -17.04 -3.09 13.97
C ARG A 583 -18.41 -2.45 13.87
N VAL A 584 -19.09 -2.62 12.74
CA VAL A 584 -20.51 -2.21 12.59
C VAL A 584 -21.36 -2.92 13.63
N HIS A 585 -21.12 -4.21 13.87
CA HIS A 585 -21.82 -4.95 14.92
C HIS A 585 -21.53 -4.38 16.32
N ARG A 586 -20.27 -4.07 16.64
CA ARG A 586 -19.90 -3.43 17.92
C ARG A 586 -20.59 -2.07 18.10
N ILE A 587 -20.69 -1.26 17.05
CA ILE A 587 -21.40 0.02 17.06
C ILE A 587 -22.89 -0.20 17.32
N ARG A 588 -23.50 -1.15 16.60
CA ARG A 588 -24.93 -1.47 16.69
C ARG A 588 -25.34 -2.26 17.94
N GLN A 589 -24.37 -2.75 18.72
CA GLN A 589 -24.63 -3.35 20.04
C GLN A 589 -25.00 -2.29 21.09
N THR A 590 -24.41 -1.10 21.01
CA THR A 590 -24.66 0.01 21.94
C THR A 590 -25.62 1.04 21.35
N THR A 591 -25.51 1.32 20.05
CA THR A 591 -26.19 2.45 19.40
C THR A 591 -27.15 1.99 18.32
N SER A 592 -28.08 2.87 17.96
CA SER A 592 -29.01 2.69 16.85
C SER A 592 -28.62 3.62 15.68
N PRO A 593 -28.86 3.24 14.41
CA PRO A 593 -28.54 4.09 13.26
C PRO A 593 -29.17 5.50 13.31
N GLU A 594 -30.28 5.65 14.03
CA GLU A 594 -31.00 6.91 14.23
C GLU A 594 -30.22 7.92 15.09
N GLN A 595 -29.22 7.46 15.83
CA GLN A 595 -28.37 8.31 16.66
C GLN A 595 -27.16 8.88 15.90
N TRP A 596 -26.92 8.44 14.66
CA TRP A 596 -25.75 8.81 13.87
C TRP A 596 -26.08 9.88 12.84
N HIS A 597 -25.32 10.98 12.86
CA HIS A 597 -25.57 12.17 12.06
C HIS A 597 -24.32 12.54 11.26
N TYR A 598 -24.53 13.07 10.07
CA TYR A 598 -23.45 13.63 9.27
C TYR A 598 -23.09 15.03 9.74
N ILE A 599 -21.80 15.34 9.76
CA ILE A 599 -21.27 16.69 9.96
C ILE A 599 -20.20 16.99 8.92
N SER A 600 -20.01 18.26 8.53
CA SER A 600 -18.86 18.62 7.70
C SER A 600 -17.57 18.59 8.52
N SER A 601 -16.45 18.21 7.89
CA SER A 601 -15.15 18.15 8.58
C SER A 601 -14.74 19.50 9.20
N GLU A 602 -15.14 20.63 8.61
CA GLU A 602 -14.88 21.98 9.14
C GLU A 602 -15.59 22.26 10.46
N GLN A 603 -16.72 21.58 10.72
CA GLN A 603 -17.49 21.70 11.96
C GLN A 603 -17.22 20.52 12.91
N ASN A 604 -16.33 19.59 12.54
CA ASN A 604 -16.03 18.40 13.33
C ASN A 604 -14.88 18.66 14.31
N PRO A 605 -15.13 18.84 15.62
CA PRO A 605 -14.07 19.09 16.59
C PRO A 605 -13.10 17.90 16.74
N ALA A 606 -13.50 16.68 16.37
CA ALA A 606 -12.63 15.51 16.42
C ALA A 606 -11.47 15.58 15.41
N ASP A 607 -11.59 16.38 14.33
CA ASP A 607 -10.51 16.61 13.36
C ASP A 607 -9.28 17.25 14.01
N LEU A 608 -9.47 18.09 15.03
CA LEU A 608 -8.38 18.68 15.80
C LEU A 608 -7.55 17.61 16.53
N ALA A 609 -8.17 16.51 16.95
CA ALA A 609 -7.51 15.39 17.62
C ALA A 609 -6.74 14.48 16.65
N THR A 610 -7.07 14.47 15.35
CA THR A 610 -6.40 13.63 14.34
C THR A 610 -5.33 14.39 13.55
N ARG A 611 -5.49 15.71 13.37
CA ARG A 611 -4.54 16.58 12.63
C ARG A 611 -3.54 17.33 13.51
N SER A 612 -3.79 17.34 14.81
CA SER A 612 -3.04 18.08 15.84
C SER A 612 -3.12 19.60 15.75
N VAL A 613 -2.95 20.26 16.90
CA VAL A 613 -3.00 21.72 17.05
C VAL A 613 -1.79 22.18 17.85
N HIS A 614 -1.26 23.37 17.56
CA HIS A 614 -0.22 23.97 18.37
C HIS A 614 -0.78 24.39 19.74
N ALA A 615 -0.05 24.13 20.84
CA ALA A 615 -0.54 24.35 22.20
C ALA A 615 -1.13 25.76 22.44
N ALA A 616 -0.46 26.79 21.93
CA ALA A 616 -0.91 28.19 22.04
C ALA A 616 -2.26 28.49 21.39
N GLN A 617 -2.67 27.74 20.36
CA GLN A 617 -3.90 27.98 19.61
C GLN A 617 -5.08 27.16 20.13
N LEU A 618 -4.85 26.17 21.00
CA LEU A 618 -5.86 25.18 21.37
C LEU A 618 -7.11 25.82 21.98
N MET A 619 -6.95 26.83 22.83
CA MET A 619 -8.05 27.56 23.47
C MET A 619 -8.92 28.36 22.50
N ASP A 620 -8.35 28.77 21.36
CA ASP A 620 -9.06 29.55 20.33
C ASP A 620 -9.84 28.64 19.37
N THR A 621 -9.66 27.32 19.45
CA THR A 621 -10.37 26.35 18.62
C THR A 621 -11.72 25.94 19.21
N MET A 622 -12.53 25.23 18.41
CA MET A 622 -13.78 24.63 18.86
C MET A 622 -13.60 23.44 19.81
N TRP A 623 -12.37 23.00 20.12
CA TRP A 623 -12.11 21.79 20.91
C TRP A 623 -12.81 21.81 22.27
N PHE A 624 -12.84 22.93 22.99
CA PHE A 624 -13.48 23.02 24.30
C PHE A 624 -14.95 23.48 24.23
N LYS A 625 -15.28 24.36 23.29
CA LYS A 625 -16.62 24.97 23.17
C LYS A 625 -17.61 24.10 22.38
N GLY A 626 -17.12 23.17 21.58
CA GLY A 626 -17.90 22.48 20.57
C GLY A 626 -18.30 23.39 19.41
N PRO A 627 -18.91 22.84 18.35
CA PRO A 627 -19.39 23.62 17.21
C PRO A 627 -20.62 24.49 17.56
N ASP A 628 -20.77 25.62 16.87
CA ASP A 628 -21.76 26.68 17.18
C ASP A 628 -23.22 26.18 17.26
N PHE A 629 -23.58 25.14 16.50
CA PHE A 629 -24.94 24.61 16.52
C PHE A 629 -25.33 23.93 17.84
N LEU A 630 -24.35 23.48 18.65
CA LEU A 630 -24.64 22.91 19.97
C LEU A 630 -25.12 23.98 20.97
N HIS A 631 -24.80 25.25 20.73
CA HIS A 631 -25.25 26.40 21.53
C HIS A 631 -26.65 26.88 21.15
N LYS A 632 -27.33 26.17 20.24
CA LYS A 632 -28.71 26.42 19.85
C LYS A 632 -29.64 25.33 20.39
N PRO A 633 -30.93 25.65 20.62
CA PRO A 633 -31.91 24.65 21.02
C PRO A 633 -31.93 23.47 20.04
N PRO A 634 -32.16 22.23 20.52
CA PRO A 634 -32.27 21.06 19.67
C PRO A 634 -33.42 21.25 18.68
N GLU A 635 -33.12 21.22 17.38
CA GLU A 635 -34.12 21.23 16.33
C GLU A 635 -34.61 19.79 16.06
N PRO A 636 -35.89 19.60 15.69
CA PRO A 636 -36.38 18.29 15.25
C PRO A 636 -35.71 17.94 13.91
N GLU A 637 -34.79 16.98 13.95
CA GLU A 637 -34.07 16.51 12.77
C GLU A 637 -34.90 15.46 12.01
N VAL A 638 -34.91 15.56 10.69
CA VAL A 638 -35.46 14.51 9.81
C VAL A 638 -34.38 13.45 9.64
N HIS A 639 -34.62 12.25 10.17
CA HIS A 639 -33.72 11.12 9.95
C HIS A 639 -33.87 10.61 8.52
N GLU A 640 -32.87 10.89 7.69
CA GLU A 640 -32.71 10.24 6.38
C GLU A 640 -31.65 9.14 6.51
N PRO A 641 -31.98 7.88 6.21
CA PRO A 641 -31.02 6.79 6.29
C PRO A 641 -29.90 6.99 5.27
N PHE A 642 -28.65 6.80 5.70
CA PHE A 642 -27.50 6.87 4.80
C PHE A 642 -27.41 5.59 3.96
N GLU A 643 -27.48 5.73 2.63
CA GLU A 643 -27.27 4.61 1.72
C GLU A 643 -25.78 4.25 1.59
N LEU A 644 -25.48 3.00 1.23
CA LEU A 644 -24.13 2.59 0.86
C LEU A 644 -23.68 3.35 -0.39
N ILE A 645 -22.50 3.96 -0.34
CA ILE A 645 -21.89 4.65 -1.48
C ILE A 645 -21.18 3.61 -2.36
N ASP A 646 -21.58 3.54 -3.63
CA ASP A 646 -20.99 2.65 -4.65
C ASP A 646 -20.76 1.19 -4.18
N PRO A 647 -21.79 0.49 -3.64
CA PRO A 647 -21.64 -0.83 -3.01
C PRO A 647 -21.15 -1.93 -3.97
N GLU A 648 -21.22 -1.72 -5.28
CA GLU A 648 -20.71 -2.65 -6.29
C GLU A 648 -19.19 -2.58 -6.46
N VAL A 649 -18.58 -1.44 -6.13
CA VAL A 649 -17.13 -1.17 -6.25
C VAL A 649 -16.44 -1.26 -4.89
N ASP A 650 -17.20 -1.13 -3.80
CA ASP A 650 -16.69 -1.24 -2.44
C ASP A 650 -16.17 -2.66 -2.13
N VAL A 651 -14.86 -2.73 -1.86
CA VAL A 651 -14.15 -3.97 -1.52
C VAL A 651 -14.57 -4.58 -0.19
N GLU A 652 -15.22 -3.80 0.68
CA GLU A 652 -15.71 -4.26 1.98
C GLU A 652 -17.11 -4.87 1.90
N VAL A 653 -17.86 -4.61 0.81
CA VAL A 653 -19.19 -5.16 0.55
C VAL A 653 -19.08 -6.46 -0.24
N LYS A 654 -19.72 -7.51 0.26
CA LYS A 654 -19.77 -8.81 -0.42
C LYS A 654 -20.79 -8.75 -1.56
N PRO A 655 -20.40 -9.09 -2.81
CA PRO A 655 -21.32 -9.05 -3.94
C PRO A 655 -22.47 -10.04 -3.76
N GLU A 656 -23.68 -9.60 -4.11
CA GLU A 656 -24.88 -10.45 -4.13
C GLU A 656 -24.81 -11.44 -5.30
N VAL A 657 -25.07 -12.71 -5.01
CA VAL A 657 -25.11 -13.77 -6.03
C VAL A 657 -26.57 -14.10 -6.33
N THR A 658 -27.11 -13.54 -7.42
CA THR A 658 -28.49 -13.78 -7.86
C THR A 658 -28.57 -15.09 -8.66
N SER A 659 -29.42 -16.02 -8.25
CA SER A 659 -29.70 -17.26 -8.99
C SER A 659 -31.03 -17.13 -9.73
N LEU A 660 -31.01 -17.18 -11.06
CA LEU A 660 -32.19 -17.00 -11.92
C LEU A 660 -32.65 -18.35 -12.51
N ALA A 661 -33.96 -18.61 -12.52
CA ALA A 661 -34.56 -19.76 -13.20
C ALA A 661 -35.03 -19.36 -14.61
N THR A 662 -34.56 -20.06 -15.64
CA THR A 662 -34.89 -19.74 -17.04
C THR A 662 -35.91 -20.73 -17.61
N HIS A 663 -37.07 -20.23 -18.08
CA HIS A 663 -38.02 -21.02 -18.88
C HIS A 663 -37.63 -20.93 -20.37
N VAL A 664 -37.14 -22.03 -20.94
CA VAL A 664 -36.65 -22.06 -22.33
C VAL A 664 -37.76 -22.53 -23.29
N LYS A 665 -38.09 -21.72 -24.31
CA LYS A 665 -39.11 -22.04 -25.35
C LYS A 665 -38.66 -23.07 -26.38
N ALA A 666 -37.36 -23.20 -26.65
CA ALA A 666 -36.80 -24.08 -27.68
C ALA A 666 -36.09 -25.30 -27.07
N ARG A 667 -36.43 -26.51 -27.53
CA ARG A 667 -35.74 -27.74 -27.14
C ARG A 667 -34.53 -27.96 -28.07
N GLY A 668 -33.33 -27.51 -27.68
CA GLY A 668 -32.08 -27.86 -28.38
C GLY A 668 -30.94 -26.85 -28.23
N LEU A 669 -29.71 -27.31 -28.51
CA LEU A 669 -28.52 -26.45 -28.70
C LEU A 669 -28.57 -25.83 -30.10
N THR A 670 -28.39 -24.51 -30.21
CA THR A 670 -28.31 -23.78 -31.49
C THR A 670 -26.91 -23.21 -31.73
N SER A 671 -26.55 -22.94 -32.99
CA SER A 671 -25.24 -22.37 -33.30
C SER A 671 -25.04 -20.94 -32.78
N GLU A 672 -26.12 -20.22 -32.45
CA GLU A 672 -26.05 -18.93 -31.75
C GLU A 672 -25.35 -19.03 -30.40
N TRP A 673 -25.55 -20.13 -29.67
CA TRP A 673 -24.89 -20.33 -28.37
C TRP A 673 -23.38 -20.47 -28.53
N PHE A 674 -22.93 -21.00 -29.67
CA PHE A 674 -21.51 -21.16 -29.97
C PHE A 674 -20.82 -19.82 -30.30
N GLN A 675 -21.58 -18.78 -30.66
CA GLN A 675 -21.03 -17.45 -30.94
C GLN A 675 -20.41 -16.77 -29.71
N ARG A 676 -20.85 -17.17 -28.51
CA ARG A 676 -20.31 -16.69 -27.22
C ARG A 676 -18.88 -17.13 -26.95
N PHE A 677 -18.35 -18.10 -27.70
CA PHE A 677 -17.01 -18.62 -27.51
C PHE A 677 -16.03 -18.02 -28.52
N SER A 678 -14.86 -17.60 -28.03
CA SER A 678 -13.80 -16.99 -28.84
C SER A 678 -12.74 -17.99 -29.33
N THR A 679 -12.72 -19.22 -28.78
CA THR A 679 -11.77 -20.29 -29.12
C THR A 679 -12.45 -21.65 -29.28
N TRP A 680 -11.90 -22.50 -30.15
CA TRP A 680 -12.42 -23.86 -30.37
C TRP A 680 -12.33 -24.74 -29.11
N GLU A 681 -11.23 -24.66 -28.36
CA GLU A 681 -11.03 -25.47 -27.15
C GLU A 681 -12.00 -25.09 -26.02
N SER A 682 -12.29 -23.80 -25.84
CA SER A 682 -13.25 -23.36 -24.81
C SER A 682 -14.66 -23.86 -25.12
N LEU A 683 -15.07 -23.77 -26.39
CA LEU A 683 -16.33 -24.32 -26.87
C LEU A 683 -16.40 -25.84 -26.66
N LEU A 684 -15.34 -26.56 -27.06
CA LEU A 684 -15.28 -28.01 -26.94
C LEU A 684 -15.35 -28.46 -25.48
N ARG A 685 -14.61 -27.79 -24.57
CA ARG A 685 -14.65 -28.07 -23.13
C ARG A 685 -16.02 -27.77 -22.54
N ALA A 686 -16.63 -26.65 -22.90
CA ALA A 686 -17.96 -26.28 -22.39
C ALA A 686 -19.03 -27.30 -22.81
N VAL A 687 -19.07 -27.69 -24.09
CA VAL A 687 -20.03 -28.71 -24.54
C VAL A 687 -19.73 -30.09 -23.95
N SER A 688 -18.46 -30.48 -23.82
CA SER A 688 -18.09 -31.73 -23.15
C SER A 688 -18.48 -31.74 -21.66
N PHE A 689 -18.39 -30.60 -20.99
CA PHE A 689 -18.85 -30.42 -19.61
C PHE A 689 -20.38 -30.61 -19.52
N LEU A 690 -21.14 -30.01 -20.44
CA LEU A 690 -22.59 -30.19 -20.49
C LEU A 690 -22.98 -31.66 -20.74
N ILE A 691 -22.27 -32.36 -21.64
CA ILE A 691 -22.49 -33.80 -21.88
C ILE A 691 -22.18 -34.62 -20.62
N HIS A 692 -21.04 -34.37 -19.97
CA HIS A 692 -20.64 -35.02 -18.72
C HIS A 692 -21.68 -34.79 -17.61
N GLN A 693 -22.15 -33.55 -17.48
CA GLN A 693 -23.11 -33.16 -16.47
C GLN A 693 -24.48 -33.79 -16.72
N ALA A 694 -24.92 -33.85 -17.98
CA ALA A 694 -26.16 -34.52 -18.37
C ALA A 694 -26.11 -36.04 -18.14
N ARG A 695 -24.95 -36.68 -18.36
CA ARG A 695 -24.74 -38.12 -18.06
C ARG A 695 -24.73 -38.38 -16.55
N SER A 696 -24.05 -37.54 -15.77
CA SER A 696 -23.96 -37.64 -14.31
C SER A 696 -25.30 -37.40 -13.59
N LEU A 697 -26.23 -36.71 -14.26
CA LEU A 697 -27.61 -36.51 -13.79
C LEU A 697 -28.56 -37.65 -14.22
N LYS A 698 -28.19 -38.46 -15.22
CA LYS A 698 -29.00 -39.59 -15.73
C LYS A 698 -28.63 -40.95 -15.14
N SER A 699 -27.48 -41.09 -14.46
CA SER A 699 -27.08 -42.38 -13.89
C SER A 699 -27.83 -42.66 -12.58
N ASP A 700 -28.91 -43.44 -12.65
CA ASP A 700 -29.60 -44.00 -11.48
C ASP A 700 -28.94 -45.29 -10.95
N SER A 701 -27.77 -45.68 -11.46
CA SER A 701 -27.17 -46.98 -11.13
C SER A 701 -26.46 -47.02 -9.77
N THR A 702 -26.78 -48.06 -9.01
CA THR A 702 -26.27 -48.47 -7.69
C THR A 702 -24.86 -49.08 -7.72
N ASP A 703 -24.25 -49.25 -8.89
CA ASP A 703 -22.89 -49.80 -9.00
C ASP A 703 -21.82 -48.74 -8.78
N ALA A 704 -21.27 -48.71 -7.56
CA ALA A 704 -20.28 -47.76 -7.08
C ALA A 704 -18.83 -48.04 -7.56
N SER A 705 -18.63 -49.03 -8.43
CA SER A 705 -17.28 -49.54 -8.75
C SER A 705 -16.65 -48.95 -10.02
N GLN A 706 -17.37 -48.21 -10.88
CA GLN A 706 -16.79 -47.66 -12.11
C GLN A 706 -17.06 -46.18 -12.44
N HIS A 707 -18.01 -45.49 -11.78
CA HIS A 707 -18.27 -44.06 -12.03
C HIS A 707 -18.37 -43.24 -10.74
N THR A 708 -17.40 -42.33 -10.53
CA THR A 708 -17.28 -41.51 -9.30
C THR A 708 -18.11 -40.22 -9.29
N CYS A 709 -18.77 -39.87 -10.40
CA CYS A 709 -19.40 -38.57 -10.59
C CYS A 709 -20.94 -38.73 -10.64
N LYS A 710 -21.64 -38.23 -9.62
CA LYS A 710 -23.12 -38.24 -9.52
C LYS A 710 -23.65 -36.83 -9.29
N GLY A 711 -24.81 -36.51 -9.86
CA GLY A 711 -25.49 -35.23 -9.64
C GLY A 711 -24.75 -34.01 -10.24
N TRP A 712 -25.21 -32.80 -9.92
CA TRP A 712 -24.51 -31.57 -10.29
C TRP A 712 -23.21 -31.43 -9.51
N HIS A 713 -22.09 -31.21 -10.21
CA HIS A 713 -20.79 -31.05 -9.56
C HIS A 713 -19.77 -30.37 -10.48
N GLN A 714 -18.75 -29.78 -9.88
CA GLN A 714 -17.60 -29.25 -10.61
C GLN A 714 -16.50 -30.31 -10.70
N CYS A 715 -16.54 -31.14 -11.76
CA CYS A 715 -15.58 -32.23 -11.93
C CYS A 715 -14.19 -31.71 -12.31
N SER A 716 -13.21 -31.92 -11.42
CA SER A 716 -11.79 -31.61 -11.60
C SER A 716 -11.03 -32.64 -12.45
N LYS A 717 -11.65 -33.79 -12.78
CA LYS A 717 -11.02 -34.82 -13.63
C LYS A 717 -10.96 -34.34 -15.09
N LEU A 718 -9.85 -34.68 -15.76
CA LEU A 718 -9.71 -34.50 -17.21
C LEU A 718 -10.85 -35.22 -17.94
N ARG A 719 -11.46 -34.55 -18.92
CA ARG A 719 -12.54 -35.14 -19.73
C ARG A 719 -11.99 -36.27 -20.58
N THR A 720 -12.76 -37.35 -20.69
CA THR A 720 -12.37 -38.50 -21.49
C THR A 720 -12.30 -38.14 -22.97
N LEU A 721 -11.47 -38.84 -23.74
CA LEU A 721 -11.37 -38.64 -25.18
C LEU A 721 -12.72 -38.89 -25.88
N GLU A 722 -13.53 -39.79 -25.34
CA GLU A 722 -14.89 -40.07 -25.84
C GLU A 722 -15.86 -38.90 -25.63
N GLU A 723 -15.83 -38.23 -24.48
CA GLU A 723 -16.67 -37.05 -24.21
C GLU A 723 -16.28 -35.87 -25.09
N LEU A 724 -14.98 -35.66 -25.33
CA LEU A 724 -14.48 -34.65 -26.24
C LEU A 724 -14.85 -34.97 -27.70
N ALA A 725 -14.77 -36.24 -28.11
CA ALA A 725 -15.20 -36.68 -29.45
C ALA A 725 -16.72 -36.51 -29.64
N ALA A 726 -17.52 -36.84 -28.62
CA ALA A 726 -18.97 -36.63 -28.63
C ALA A 726 -19.33 -35.14 -28.70
N ALA A 727 -18.63 -34.29 -27.95
CA ALA A 727 -18.81 -32.84 -27.99
C ALA A 727 -18.46 -32.27 -29.37
N LYS A 728 -17.33 -32.69 -29.95
CA LYS A 728 -16.91 -32.30 -31.31
C LYS A 728 -17.98 -32.67 -32.34
N ARG A 729 -18.49 -33.91 -32.27
CA ARG A 729 -19.56 -34.38 -33.18
C ARG A 729 -20.82 -33.54 -33.06
N LEU A 730 -21.31 -33.33 -31.85
CA LEU A 730 -22.53 -32.57 -31.58
C LEU A 730 -22.43 -31.13 -32.12
N ILE A 731 -21.31 -30.44 -31.87
CA ILE A 731 -21.10 -29.07 -32.35
C ILE A 731 -21.15 -29.02 -33.89
N LEU A 732 -20.46 -29.94 -34.56
CA LEU A 732 -20.39 -29.96 -36.02
C LEU A 732 -21.74 -30.34 -36.64
N GLU A 733 -22.44 -31.29 -36.04
CA GLU A 733 -23.78 -31.73 -36.48
C GLU A 733 -24.80 -30.59 -36.37
N THR A 734 -24.83 -29.87 -35.24
CA THR A 734 -25.70 -28.69 -35.06
C THR A 734 -25.45 -27.64 -36.15
N VAL A 735 -24.19 -27.30 -36.42
CA VAL A 735 -23.83 -26.32 -37.46
C VAL A 735 -24.24 -26.80 -38.85
N GLN A 736 -24.09 -28.09 -39.15
CA GLN A 736 -24.46 -28.65 -40.44
C GLN A 736 -25.97 -28.65 -40.67
N ARG A 737 -26.75 -29.07 -39.67
CA ARG A 737 -28.23 -29.07 -39.73
C ARG A 737 -28.81 -27.68 -39.93
N GLU A 738 -28.19 -26.66 -39.34
CA GLU A 738 -28.63 -25.26 -39.52
C GLU A 738 -28.19 -24.67 -40.85
N THR A 739 -27.02 -25.05 -41.37
CA THR A 739 -26.47 -24.43 -42.59
C THR A 739 -26.92 -25.12 -43.88
N TYR A 740 -27.19 -26.42 -43.83
CA TYR A 740 -27.63 -27.24 -44.97
C TYR A 740 -28.91 -28.02 -44.63
N PRO A 741 -30.00 -27.36 -44.19
CA PRO A 741 -31.20 -28.05 -43.70
C PRO A 741 -31.86 -28.90 -44.79
N ASP A 742 -31.96 -28.38 -46.00
CA ASP A 742 -32.61 -29.04 -47.13
C ASP A 742 -31.79 -30.25 -47.62
N GLU A 743 -30.47 -30.10 -47.72
CA GLU A 743 -29.58 -31.21 -48.11
C GLU A 743 -29.50 -32.29 -47.04
N TYR A 744 -29.49 -31.90 -45.75
CA TYR A 744 -29.51 -32.85 -44.64
C TYR A 744 -30.83 -33.64 -44.61
N ALA A 745 -31.97 -32.98 -44.81
CA ALA A 745 -33.29 -33.63 -44.87
C ALA A 745 -33.43 -34.55 -46.10
N ALA A 746 -32.96 -34.13 -47.27
CA ALA A 746 -32.98 -34.96 -48.49
C ALA A 746 -32.14 -36.23 -48.33
N LEU A 747 -30.92 -36.11 -47.82
CA LEU A 747 -30.01 -37.25 -47.62
C LEU A 747 -30.48 -38.21 -46.52
N GLN A 748 -31.11 -37.70 -45.44
CA GLN A 748 -31.75 -38.56 -44.43
C GLN A 748 -32.95 -39.33 -45.00
N ALA A 749 -33.67 -38.77 -45.97
CA ALA A 749 -34.79 -39.40 -46.65
C ALA A 749 -34.37 -40.26 -47.87
N ASN A 750 -33.07 -40.49 -48.08
CA ASN A 750 -32.50 -41.16 -49.27
C ASN A 750 -32.95 -40.55 -50.62
N LYS A 751 -33.16 -39.22 -50.66
CA LYS A 751 -33.47 -38.47 -51.88
C LYS A 751 -32.24 -37.76 -52.41
N GLU A 752 -32.21 -37.52 -53.73
CA GLU A 752 -31.13 -36.76 -54.36
C GLU A 752 -31.10 -35.31 -53.86
N VAL A 753 -29.90 -34.77 -53.70
CA VAL A 753 -29.67 -33.37 -53.31
C VAL A 753 -30.02 -32.45 -54.49
N SER A 754 -30.66 -31.32 -54.19
CA SER A 754 -31.07 -30.32 -55.21
C SER A 754 -29.91 -29.91 -56.12
N SER A 755 -30.21 -29.77 -57.42
CA SER A 755 -29.28 -29.30 -58.46
C SER A 755 -28.71 -27.90 -58.19
N SER A 756 -29.38 -27.09 -57.35
CA SER A 756 -28.95 -25.75 -56.94
C SER A 756 -27.97 -25.73 -55.75
N SER A 757 -27.70 -26.87 -55.11
CA SER A 757 -26.88 -26.91 -53.90
C SER A 757 -25.41 -26.61 -54.17
N SER A 758 -24.81 -25.79 -53.30
CA SER A 758 -23.39 -25.41 -53.36
C SER A 758 -22.43 -26.58 -53.08
N ILE A 759 -22.92 -27.68 -52.51
CA ILE A 759 -22.13 -28.84 -52.12
C ILE A 759 -22.36 -30.07 -53.00
N LEU A 760 -23.28 -30.03 -53.98
CA LEU A 760 -23.60 -31.16 -54.86
C LEU A 760 -22.36 -31.77 -55.55
N LYS A 761 -21.42 -30.91 -55.98
CA LYS A 761 -20.16 -31.33 -56.61
C LYS A 761 -19.23 -32.15 -55.70
N LEU A 762 -19.49 -32.15 -54.39
CA LEU A 762 -18.74 -32.90 -53.39
C LEU A 762 -19.38 -34.27 -53.10
N ASP A 763 -20.42 -34.66 -53.83
CA ASP A 763 -21.14 -35.94 -53.65
C ASP A 763 -21.50 -36.19 -52.17
N PRO A 764 -22.21 -35.26 -51.50
CA PRO A 764 -22.36 -35.28 -50.05
C PRO A 764 -23.16 -36.50 -49.58
N TYR A 765 -22.70 -37.16 -48.51
CA TYR A 765 -23.43 -38.23 -47.85
C TYR A 765 -23.34 -38.11 -46.33
N ILE A 766 -24.24 -38.78 -45.61
CA ILE A 766 -24.28 -38.76 -44.14
C ILE A 766 -23.61 -40.03 -43.61
N SER A 767 -22.63 -39.85 -42.72
CA SER A 767 -22.04 -40.92 -41.91
C SER A 767 -21.94 -40.45 -40.46
N ASP A 768 -22.38 -41.28 -39.51
CA ASP A 768 -22.34 -40.97 -38.08
C ASP A 768 -23.01 -39.64 -37.70
N GLY A 769 -24.06 -39.26 -38.43
CA GLY A 769 -24.81 -38.01 -38.24
C GLY A 769 -24.19 -36.76 -38.85
N LEU A 770 -23.03 -36.87 -39.52
CA LEU A 770 -22.32 -35.74 -40.13
C LEU A 770 -22.35 -35.80 -41.66
N LEU A 771 -22.54 -34.64 -42.30
CA LEU A 771 -22.35 -34.46 -43.74
C LEU A 771 -20.86 -34.53 -44.08
N ARG A 772 -20.49 -35.49 -44.93
CA ARG A 772 -19.13 -35.72 -45.40
C ARG A 772 -19.04 -35.61 -46.91
N VAL A 773 -17.85 -35.29 -47.40
CA VAL A 773 -17.52 -35.29 -48.83
C VAL A 773 -17.49 -36.74 -49.32
N GLY A 774 -18.36 -37.06 -50.28
CA GLY A 774 -18.23 -38.27 -51.08
C GLY A 774 -17.13 -38.10 -52.12
N GLY A 775 -16.81 -39.17 -52.84
CA GLY A 775 -15.77 -39.05 -53.83
C GLY A 775 -15.27 -40.34 -54.44
N ARG A 776 -14.25 -40.15 -55.29
CA ARG A 776 -13.59 -41.16 -56.12
C ARG A 776 -12.41 -41.85 -55.44
N LEU A 777 -12.11 -41.49 -54.19
CA LEU A 777 -10.97 -42.00 -53.41
C LEU A 777 -11.34 -43.21 -52.53
N ARG A 778 -12.48 -43.88 -52.79
CA ARG A 778 -12.97 -45.01 -51.98
C ARG A 778 -11.95 -46.15 -51.87
N HIS A 779 -11.16 -46.39 -52.91
CA HIS A 779 -10.12 -47.43 -52.96
C HIS A 779 -8.72 -46.96 -52.52
N ALA A 780 -8.52 -45.69 -52.16
CA ALA A 780 -7.21 -45.19 -51.72
C ALA A 780 -6.88 -45.74 -50.31
N SER A 781 -5.65 -46.18 -50.05
CA SER A 781 -5.22 -46.70 -48.74
C SER A 781 -4.81 -45.58 -47.77
N ILE A 782 -5.74 -44.67 -47.47
CA ILE A 782 -5.56 -43.53 -46.53
C ILE A 782 -6.63 -43.57 -45.43
N GLU A 783 -6.50 -42.77 -44.36
CA GLU A 783 -7.49 -42.75 -43.27
C GLU A 783 -8.87 -42.26 -43.73
N ALA A 784 -9.94 -42.81 -43.15
CA ALA A 784 -11.32 -42.53 -43.54
C ALA A 784 -11.70 -41.03 -43.43
N ASP A 785 -11.20 -40.34 -42.40
CA ASP A 785 -11.44 -38.90 -42.22
C ASP A 785 -10.75 -38.03 -43.28
N VAL A 786 -9.66 -38.52 -43.89
CA VAL A 786 -8.98 -37.88 -45.02
C VAL A 786 -9.64 -38.24 -46.35
N LYS A 787 -10.14 -39.48 -46.51
CA LYS A 787 -10.93 -39.91 -47.69
C LYS A 787 -12.22 -39.13 -47.81
N ASN A 788 -12.92 -38.95 -46.69
CA ASN A 788 -14.27 -38.41 -46.62
C ASN A 788 -14.36 -37.33 -45.53
N PRO A 789 -13.75 -36.15 -45.77
CA PRO A 789 -13.72 -35.08 -44.79
C PRO A 789 -15.11 -34.47 -44.55
N ILE A 790 -15.31 -33.91 -43.36
CA ILE A 790 -16.57 -33.31 -42.91
C ILE A 790 -16.80 -31.96 -43.59
N ILE A 791 -17.98 -31.76 -44.19
CA ILE A 791 -18.30 -30.54 -44.93
C ILE A 791 -18.69 -29.42 -43.98
N LEU A 792 -18.03 -28.26 -44.08
CA LEU A 792 -18.33 -27.06 -43.30
C LEU A 792 -18.48 -25.83 -44.19
N SER A 793 -19.41 -24.97 -43.79
CA SER A 793 -19.67 -23.69 -44.44
C SER A 793 -18.71 -22.60 -43.96
N LYS A 794 -18.25 -21.72 -44.86
CA LYS A 794 -17.37 -20.58 -44.49
C LYS A 794 -18.08 -19.51 -43.63
N GLN A 795 -19.42 -19.52 -43.62
CA GLN A 795 -20.23 -18.50 -42.95
C GLN A 795 -20.33 -18.75 -41.43
N SER A 796 -20.25 -20.00 -40.99
CA SER A 796 -20.40 -20.36 -39.58
C SER A 796 -19.26 -19.81 -38.70
N HIS A 797 -19.62 -19.32 -37.52
CA HIS A 797 -18.66 -18.89 -36.49
C HIS A 797 -17.74 -20.03 -36.05
N VAL A 798 -18.28 -21.26 -35.92
CA VAL A 798 -17.50 -22.45 -35.55
C VAL A 798 -16.40 -22.72 -36.58
N THR A 799 -16.69 -22.56 -37.87
CA THR A 799 -15.68 -22.67 -38.93
C THR A 799 -14.56 -21.65 -38.77
N LYS A 800 -14.87 -20.41 -38.36
CA LYS A 800 -13.85 -19.39 -38.07
C LYS A 800 -12.98 -19.79 -36.88
N LEU A 801 -13.58 -20.36 -35.82
CA LEU A 801 -12.85 -20.86 -34.65
C LEU A 801 -11.91 -22.01 -35.00
N LEU A 802 -12.36 -22.95 -35.83
CA LEU A 802 -11.54 -24.07 -36.32
C LEU A 802 -10.36 -23.60 -37.18
N VAL A 803 -10.59 -22.65 -38.08
CA VAL A 803 -9.50 -22.06 -38.88
C VAL A 803 -8.50 -21.34 -37.99
N LYS A 804 -8.96 -20.58 -36.98
CA LYS A 804 -8.09 -19.93 -35.99
C LYS A 804 -7.29 -20.95 -35.17
N HIS A 805 -7.92 -22.03 -34.71
CA HIS A 805 -7.28 -23.10 -33.95
C HIS A 805 -6.12 -23.73 -34.72
N HIS A 806 -6.40 -24.25 -35.93
CA HIS A 806 -5.35 -24.86 -36.76
C HIS A 806 -4.31 -23.84 -37.24
N HIS A 807 -4.68 -22.57 -37.43
CA HIS A 807 -3.73 -21.49 -37.71
C HIS A 807 -2.70 -21.28 -36.58
N MET A 808 -3.14 -21.39 -35.33
CA MET A 808 -2.28 -21.30 -34.14
C MET A 808 -1.46 -22.59 -33.95
N GLU A 809 -2.02 -23.77 -34.22
CA GLU A 809 -1.30 -25.05 -34.14
C GLU A 809 -0.10 -25.09 -35.09
N VAL A 810 -0.31 -24.65 -36.35
CA VAL A 810 0.79 -24.53 -37.33
C VAL A 810 1.69 -23.32 -37.08
N LYS A 811 1.63 -22.70 -35.89
CA LYS A 811 2.51 -21.58 -35.47
C LYS A 811 2.61 -20.46 -36.51
N HIS A 812 1.48 -20.07 -37.10
CA HIS A 812 1.41 -18.99 -38.08
C HIS A 812 2.29 -19.18 -39.35
N GLN A 813 2.60 -20.43 -39.73
CA GLN A 813 3.46 -20.78 -40.87
C GLN A 813 2.89 -20.36 -42.25
N GLY A 814 1.65 -19.91 -42.30
CA GLY A 814 1.04 -19.29 -43.48
C GLY A 814 -0.08 -20.12 -44.07
N ARG A 815 -0.59 -19.67 -45.22
CA ARG A 815 -1.86 -20.15 -45.79
C ARG A 815 -1.82 -21.62 -46.17
N GLN A 816 -0.76 -22.07 -46.84
CA GLN A 816 -0.64 -23.46 -47.29
C GLN A 816 -0.57 -24.44 -46.12
N PHE A 817 0.22 -24.13 -45.09
CA PHE A 817 0.31 -24.96 -43.88
C PHE A 817 -1.00 -24.98 -43.09
N THR A 818 -1.68 -23.83 -42.96
CA THR A 818 -2.98 -23.74 -42.29
C THR A 818 -4.06 -24.54 -43.05
N GLU A 819 -4.07 -24.45 -44.39
CA GLU A 819 -4.96 -25.25 -45.24
C GLU A 819 -4.67 -26.74 -45.10
N GLY A 820 -3.39 -27.14 -45.14
CA GLY A 820 -2.95 -28.52 -44.96
C GLY A 820 -3.37 -29.12 -43.61
N ALA A 821 -3.21 -28.38 -42.51
CA ALA A 821 -3.62 -28.83 -41.18
C ALA A 821 -5.14 -29.04 -41.08
N ILE A 822 -5.94 -28.14 -41.66
CA ILE A 822 -7.41 -28.29 -41.72
C ILE A 822 -7.80 -29.55 -42.52
N ARG A 823 -7.10 -29.82 -43.63
CA ARG A 823 -7.33 -31.04 -44.43
C ARG A 823 -6.94 -32.31 -43.70
N ALA A 824 -5.77 -32.31 -43.04
CA ALA A 824 -5.28 -33.42 -42.24
C ALA A 824 -6.21 -33.73 -41.05
N ALA A 825 -6.86 -32.71 -40.49
CA ALA A 825 -7.87 -32.85 -39.43
C ALA A 825 -9.23 -33.40 -39.92
N GLY A 826 -9.34 -33.80 -41.20
CA GLY A 826 -10.55 -34.38 -41.78
C GLY A 826 -11.66 -33.36 -42.05
N LEU A 827 -11.33 -32.09 -42.29
CA LEU A 827 -12.31 -31.01 -42.49
C LEU A 827 -12.29 -30.46 -43.93
N TRP A 828 -13.49 -30.21 -44.47
CA TRP A 828 -13.70 -29.60 -45.78
C TRP A 828 -14.51 -28.32 -45.72
N ILE A 829 -13.81 -27.18 -45.76
CA ILE A 829 -14.43 -25.85 -45.77
C ILE A 829 -14.74 -25.40 -47.20
N VAL A 830 -16.01 -25.21 -47.51
CA VAL A 830 -16.48 -24.70 -48.81
C VAL A 830 -15.91 -23.29 -49.03
N ALA A 831 -15.14 -23.09 -50.11
CA ALA A 831 -14.39 -21.86 -50.38
C ALA A 831 -13.41 -21.41 -49.26
N GLY A 832 -12.86 -22.36 -48.48
CA GLY A 832 -11.98 -22.10 -47.33
C GLY A 832 -10.73 -21.27 -47.63
N LYS A 833 -10.21 -21.33 -48.86
CA LYS A 833 -9.07 -20.53 -49.33
C LYS A 833 -9.22 -19.03 -49.06
N ARG A 834 -10.42 -18.46 -49.25
CA ARG A 834 -10.67 -17.02 -49.02
C ARG A 834 -10.76 -16.71 -47.52
N LEU A 835 -11.42 -17.59 -46.75
CA LEU A 835 -11.57 -17.45 -45.31
C LEU A 835 -10.22 -17.50 -44.58
N ILE A 836 -9.37 -18.48 -44.92
CA ILE A 836 -8.00 -18.60 -44.38
C ILE A 836 -7.20 -17.33 -44.72
N GLY A 837 -7.26 -16.87 -45.98
CA GLY A 837 -6.59 -15.63 -46.39
C GLY A 837 -7.03 -14.40 -45.58
N SER A 838 -8.33 -14.28 -45.31
CA SER A 838 -8.89 -13.21 -44.48
C SER A 838 -8.39 -13.29 -43.03
N ILE A 839 -8.44 -14.47 -42.41
CA ILE A 839 -8.00 -14.66 -41.01
C ILE A 839 -6.50 -14.36 -40.85
N LEU A 840 -5.66 -14.81 -41.78
CA LEU A 840 -4.22 -14.50 -41.78
C LEU A 840 -3.97 -13.01 -41.99
N HIS A 841 -4.77 -12.35 -42.84
CA HIS A 841 -4.63 -10.92 -43.09
C HIS A 841 -4.95 -10.08 -41.85
N HIS A 842 -5.92 -10.47 -41.01
CA HIS A 842 -6.27 -9.76 -39.78
C HIS A 842 -5.45 -10.23 -38.56
N CYS A 843 -4.60 -11.24 -38.71
CA CYS A 843 -3.77 -11.75 -37.62
C CYS A 843 -2.56 -10.83 -37.38
N VAL A 844 -2.49 -10.23 -36.19
CA VAL A 844 -1.38 -9.35 -35.77
C VAL A 844 -0.02 -10.06 -35.84
N ILE A 845 0.05 -11.33 -35.43
CA ILE A 845 1.30 -12.12 -35.48
C ILE A 845 1.76 -12.31 -36.92
N CYS A 846 0.84 -12.63 -37.84
CA CYS A 846 1.16 -12.73 -39.27
C CYS A 846 1.60 -11.38 -39.86
N ARG A 847 0.98 -10.26 -39.46
CA ARG A 847 1.37 -8.91 -39.89
C ARG A 847 2.77 -8.54 -39.38
N LYS A 848 3.09 -8.85 -38.11
CA LYS A 848 4.43 -8.65 -37.55
C LYS A 848 5.50 -9.45 -38.31
N LEU A 849 5.24 -10.73 -38.59
CA LEU A 849 6.20 -11.60 -39.27
C LEU A 849 6.37 -11.30 -40.76
N ARG A 850 5.29 -10.94 -41.48
CA ARG A 850 5.25 -10.95 -42.96
C ARG A 850 4.65 -9.70 -43.62
N GLY A 851 4.29 -8.65 -42.86
CA GLY A 851 3.78 -7.39 -43.41
C GLY A 851 4.75 -6.71 -44.39
N LYS A 852 4.28 -5.77 -45.21
CA LYS A 852 5.15 -4.99 -46.11
C LYS A 852 5.47 -3.63 -45.49
N LEU A 853 6.64 -3.07 -45.80
CA LEU A 853 6.99 -1.71 -45.40
C LEU A 853 6.21 -0.69 -46.23
N GLU A 854 5.85 0.43 -45.64
CA GLU A 854 5.09 1.48 -46.32
C GLU A 854 5.97 2.25 -47.33
N VAL A 855 5.42 2.64 -48.49
CA VAL A 855 6.17 3.31 -49.57
C VAL A 855 5.39 4.46 -50.21
N GLN A 856 6.09 5.45 -50.80
CA GLN A 856 5.52 6.62 -51.49
C GLN A 856 6.44 7.10 -52.64
N LYS A 857 5.94 7.89 -53.59
CA LYS A 857 6.63 8.29 -54.86
C LYS A 857 7.98 9.05 -54.66
N MET A 858 9.02 8.80 -55.47
CA MET A 858 10.42 9.33 -55.35
C MET A 858 10.62 10.84 -55.70
N ALA A 859 11.65 11.51 -55.12
CA ALA A 859 12.01 12.96 -55.26
C ALA A 859 13.17 13.26 -56.27
N ASP A 860 13.49 14.54 -56.56
CA ASP A 860 14.41 15.02 -57.63
C ASP A 860 15.90 15.24 -57.18
N LEU A 861 16.86 15.39 -58.13
CA LEU A 861 18.34 15.42 -57.91
C LEU A 861 18.95 16.82 -57.60
N PRO A 862 20.07 16.93 -56.84
CA PRO A 862 20.73 18.21 -56.51
C PRO A 862 21.68 18.75 -57.61
N PRO A 863 21.88 20.09 -57.70
CA PRO A 863 22.60 20.75 -58.80
C PRO A 863 24.12 20.53 -58.83
N GLU A 864 24.79 20.34 -57.69
CA GLU A 864 26.25 20.14 -57.61
C GLU A 864 26.73 18.84 -58.26
N ARG A 865 25.80 17.92 -58.53
CA ARG A 865 26.06 16.66 -59.26
C ARG A 865 26.08 16.83 -60.79
N LEU A 866 25.70 18.00 -61.29
CA LEU A 866 25.51 18.27 -62.72
C LEU A 866 26.56 19.25 -63.29
N ASP A 867 27.47 19.78 -62.46
CA ASP A 867 28.47 20.79 -62.83
C ASP A 867 29.76 20.20 -63.46
N THR A 868 30.30 20.85 -64.51
CA THR A 868 31.52 20.45 -65.23
C THR A 868 32.75 21.18 -64.70
N SER A 869 33.26 20.73 -63.56
CA SER A 869 34.44 21.29 -62.87
C SER A 869 35.60 20.28 -62.78
N PRO A 870 36.88 20.70 -62.64
CA PRO A 870 38.02 19.79 -62.48
C PRO A 870 37.82 18.71 -61.39
N PRO A 871 38.47 17.53 -61.51
CA PRO A 871 38.36 16.49 -60.50
C PRO A 871 38.73 17.03 -59.11
N PHE A 872 37.93 16.63 -58.12
CA PHE A 872 38.04 17.07 -56.73
C PHE A 872 37.77 18.56 -56.44
N THR A 873 37.09 19.29 -57.34
CA THR A 873 36.57 20.64 -57.00
C THR A 873 35.47 20.60 -55.93
N TYR A 874 34.53 19.65 -56.04
CA TYR A 874 33.49 19.36 -55.03
C TYR A 874 33.71 17.96 -54.47
N VAL A 875 33.99 17.85 -53.17
CA VAL A 875 34.43 16.60 -52.54
C VAL A 875 33.48 16.22 -51.41
N GLY A 876 33.06 14.96 -51.40
CA GLY A 876 32.46 14.32 -50.24
C GLY A 876 33.52 13.53 -49.49
N LEU A 877 33.51 13.59 -48.16
CA LEU A 877 34.46 12.84 -47.35
C LEU A 877 33.79 12.15 -46.17
N ASP A 878 34.34 11.00 -45.81
CA ASP A 878 33.84 10.17 -44.70
C ASP A 878 34.96 9.23 -44.21
N VAL A 879 34.89 8.84 -42.92
CA VAL A 879 35.89 7.97 -42.28
C VAL A 879 35.38 6.54 -42.24
N PHE A 880 36.26 5.59 -42.57
CA PHE A 880 35.94 4.16 -42.53
C PHE A 880 37.13 3.34 -42.00
N GLY A 881 36.83 2.18 -41.41
CA GLY A 881 37.74 1.40 -40.56
C GLY A 881 36.99 0.90 -39.31
N PRO A 882 37.67 0.43 -38.24
CA PRO A 882 39.12 0.36 -38.04
C PRO A 882 39.78 -0.95 -38.50
N TRP A 883 41.07 -0.88 -38.86
CA TRP A 883 41.95 -2.05 -39.00
C TRP A 883 42.96 -2.09 -37.86
N THR A 884 43.24 -3.28 -37.34
CA THR A 884 44.22 -3.48 -36.27
C THR A 884 45.60 -3.68 -36.89
N VAL A 885 46.55 -2.80 -36.58
CA VAL A 885 47.95 -2.90 -37.02
C VAL A 885 48.87 -3.21 -35.84
N VAL A 886 49.99 -3.89 -36.11
CA VAL A 886 51.02 -4.17 -35.11
C VAL A 886 51.96 -2.97 -35.03
N THR A 887 52.06 -2.32 -33.87
CA THR A 887 52.90 -1.11 -33.70
C THR A 887 54.22 -1.38 -32.99
N ARG A 888 54.33 -2.43 -32.16
CA ARG A 888 55.58 -2.81 -31.49
C ARG A 888 55.59 -4.30 -31.14
N GLN A 889 56.70 -4.99 -31.35
CA GLN A 889 56.89 -6.39 -30.92
C GLN A 889 58.03 -6.49 -29.91
N THR A 890 57.78 -7.10 -28.74
CA THR A 890 58.83 -7.56 -27.82
C THR A 890 58.70 -9.07 -27.61
N ARG A 891 59.74 -9.71 -27.04
CA ARG A 891 59.81 -11.18 -26.85
C ARG A 891 58.62 -11.79 -26.07
N GLY A 892 57.84 -10.98 -25.34
CA GLY A 892 56.65 -11.41 -24.59
C GLY A 892 55.29 -10.99 -25.17
N GLY A 893 55.23 -10.27 -26.31
CA GLY A 893 53.94 -9.89 -26.91
C GLY A 893 54.00 -8.75 -27.94
N ALA A 894 52.96 -8.67 -28.78
CA ALA A 894 52.78 -7.64 -29.80
C ALA A 894 51.74 -6.60 -29.34
N ALA A 895 52.11 -5.32 -29.36
CA ALA A 895 51.19 -4.21 -29.11
C ALA A 895 50.41 -3.90 -30.40
N HIS A 896 49.08 -3.95 -30.31
CA HIS A 896 48.15 -3.76 -31.42
C HIS A 896 47.40 -2.44 -31.26
N ASN A 897 47.39 -1.61 -32.31
CA ASN A 897 46.64 -0.35 -32.34
C ASN A 897 45.71 -0.29 -33.54
N LYS A 898 44.61 0.45 -33.41
CA LYS A 898 43.65 0.66 -34.51
C LYS A 898 44.13 1.78 -35.44
N ARG A 899 43.82 1.64 -36.73
CA ARG A 899 44.01 2.65 -37.78
C ARG A 899 42.71 2.82 -38.55
N TRP A 900 42.43 4.05 -38.97
CA TRP A 900 41.25 4.39 -39.76
C TRP A 900 41.69 5.03 -41.07
N ALA A 901 40.80 5.12 -42.06
CA ALA A 901 41.08 5.79 -43.31
C ALA A 901 39.99 6.82 -43.62
N ILE A 902 40.38 7.96 -44.19
CA ILE A 902 39.47 8.96 -44.72
C ILE A 902 39.37 8.77 -46.23
N LEU A 903 38.16 8.59 -46.74
CA LEU A 903 37.88 8.52 -48.16
C LEU A 903 37.40 9.88 -48.66
N PHE A 904 38.16 10.48 -49.58
CA PHE A 904 37.76 11.67 -50.32
C PHE A 904 37.21 11.24 -51.68
N THR A 905 35.98 11.61 -52.02
CA THR A 905 35.38 11.33 -53.33
C THR A 905 34.89 12.57 -54.05
N CYS A 906 35.19 12.68 -55.34
CA CYS A 906 34.71 13.76 -56.18
C CYS A 906 33.22 13.59 -56.52
N MET A 907 32.40 14.63 -56.33
CA MET A 907 30.95 14.58 -56.56
C MET A 907 30.56 14.41 -58.03
N SER A 908 31.34 15.01 -58.94
CA SER A 908 31.11 15.03 -60.39
C SER A 908 31.69 13.77 -61.06
N THR A 909 32.99 13.51 -60.88
CA THR A 909 33.68 12.40 -61.56
C THR A 909 33.64 11.09 -60.80
N ARG A 910 33.22 11.08 -59.54
CA ARG A 910 33.27 9.92 -58.63
C ARG A 910 34.68 9.40 -58.34
N GLY A 911 35.75 10.11 -58.73
CA GLY A 911 37.11 9.75 -58.34
C GLY A 911 37.28 9.64 -56.83
N VAL A 912 38.18 8.78 -56.36
CA VAL A 912 38.42 8.47 -54.95
C VAL A 912 39.89 8.67 -54.61
N HIS A 913 40.17 9.20 -53.43
CA HIS A 913 41.49 9.26 -52.81
C HIS A 913 41.36 8.87 -51.34
N ILE A 914 42.24 8.01 -50.85
CA ILE A 914 42.15 7.45 -49.50
C ILE A 914 43.42 7.79 -48.73
N GLU A 915 43.25 8.33 -47.54
CA GLU A 915 44.34 8.71 -46.62
C GLU A 915 44.21 7.92 -45.31
N LEU A 916 45.27 7.25 -44.87
CA LEU A 916 45.28 6.54 -43.60
C LEU A 916 45.55 7.51 -42.43
N ILE A 917 44.83 7.34 -41.33
CA ILE A 917 44.92 8.14 -40.11
C ILE A 917 45.16 7.25 -38.89
N GLU A 918 45.93 7.78 -37.93
CA GLU A 918 46.34 7.03 -36.74
C GLU A 918 45.22 6.91 -35.70
N SER A 919 44.47 7.98 -35.52
CA SER A 919 43.39 8.13 -34.55
C SER A 919 42.22 8.90 -35.19
N MET A 920 41.01 8.69 -34.66
CA MET A 920 39.81 9.44 -35.06
C MET A 920 39.73 10.78 -34.31
N ASP A 921 40.84 11.53 -34.29
CA ASP A 921 40.93 12.85 -33.68
C ASP A 921 41.06 13.96 -34.73
N THR A 922 40.91 15.19 -34.25
CA THR A 922 40.95 16.40 -35.08
C THR A 922 42.30 16.58 -35.76
N SER A 923 43.41 16.34 -35.05
CA SER A 923 44.78 16.51 -35.58
C SER A 923 45.07 15.55 -36.74
N SER A 924 44.70 14.27 -36.59
CA SER A 924 44.87 13.27 -37.64
C SER A 924 44.00 13.56 -38.86
N CYS A 925 42.78 14.06 -38.65
CA CYS A 925 41.89 14.50 -39.73
C CYS A 925 42.47 15.71 -40.50
N ILE A 926 42.98 16.72 -39.79
CA ILE A 926 43.61 17.90 -40.40
C ILE A 926 44.83 17.50 -41.23
N ASN A 927 45.69 16.63 -40.70
CA ASN A 927 46.88 16.17 -41.42
C ASN A 927 46.52 15.38 -42.69
N ALA A 928 45.47 14.57 -42.67
CA ALA A 928 44.96 13.87 -43.84
C ALA A 928 44.45 14.82 -44.94
N VAL A 929 43.67 15.85 -44.56
CA VAL A 929 43.19 16.87 -45.50
C VAL A 929 44.36 17.63 -46.12
N ARG A 930 45.40 17.95 -45.34
CA ARG A 930 46.61 18.61 -45.86
C ARG A 930 47.36 17.75 -46.86
N ARG A 931 47.51 16.45 -46.60
CA ARG A 931 48.13 15.51 -47.56
C ARG A 931 47.30 15.38 -48.83
N PHE A 932 45.97 15.28 -48.70
CA PHE A 932 45.08 15.27 -49.85
C PHE A 932 45.24 16.51 -50.73
N PHE A 933 45.24 17.72 -50.16
CA PHE A 933 45.45 18.94 -50.94
C PHE A 933 46.86 19.06 -51.51
N ALA A 934 47.89 18.57 -50.81
CA ALA A 934 49.24 18.53 -51.34
C ALA A 934 49.37 17.61 -52.58
N VAL A 935 48.60 16.52 -52.62
CA VAL A 935 48.64 15.53 -53.71
C VAL A 935 47.66 15.84 -54.85
N ARG A 936 46.48 16.39 -54.55
CA ARG A 936 45.37 16.59 -55.52
C ARG A 936 45.03 18.04 -55.81
N GLY A 937 45.63 18.99 -55.10
CA GLY A 937 45.30 20.41 -55.18
C GLY A 937 44.10 20.78 -54.29
N PRO A 938 43.85 22.09 -54.10
CA PRO A 938 42.79 22.58 -53.22
C PRO A 938 41.39 22.35 -53.80
N ALA A 939 40.45 21.92 -52.97
CA ALA A 939 39.03 21.82 -53.32
C ALA A 939 38.29 23.15 -53.09
N LYS A 940 37.22 23.41 -53.85
CA LYS A 940 36.34 24.58 -53.64
C LYS A 940 35.35 24.32 -52.50
N GLN A 941 34.87 23.08 -52.37
CA GLN A 941 33.90 22.73 -51.33
C GLN A 941 34.01 21.28 -50.86
N LEU A 942 34.00 21.09 -49.54
CA LEU A 942 33.98 19.82 -48.83
C LEU A 942 32.57 19.55 -48.25
N TRP A 943 32.10 18.31 -48.36
CA TRP A 943 30.85 17.82 -47.77
C TRP A 943 31.15 16.64 -46.83
N SER A 944 30.59 16.67 -45.63
CA SER A 944 30.67 15.55 -44.69
C SER A 944 29.38 15.43 -43.87
N ASP A 945 29.26 14.33 -43.14
CA ASP A 945 28.34 14.24 -42.02
C ASP A 945 28.85 15.09 -40.83
N ARG A 946 28.04 15.19 -39.78
CA ARG A 946 28.39 15.90 -38.54
C ARG A 946 29.24 15.04 -37.59
N GLY A 947 30.19 14.28 -38.11
CA GLY A 947 31.20 13.60 -37.30
C GLY A 947 31.95 14.60 -36.41
N THR A 948 32.14 14.27 -35.13
CA THR A 948 32.75 15.18 -34.15
C THR A 948 34.17 15.60 -34.53
N ASN A 949 34.94 14.70 -35.15
CA ASN A 949 36.26 14.96 -35.72
C ASN A 949 36.21 15.96 -36.89
N PHE A 950 35.19 15.90 -37.76
CA PHE A 950 35.02 16.82 -38.89
C PHE A 950 34.54 18.20 -38.46
N VAL A 951 33.60 18.26 -37.51
CA VAL A 951 33.11 19.52 -36.94
C VAL A 951 34.24 20.24 -36.21
N ALA A 952 35.02 19.52 -35.40
CA ALA A 952 36.19 20.07 -34.73
C ALA A 952 37.28 20.50 -35.72
N ALA A 953 37.56 19.70 -36.76
CA ALA A 953 38.59 20.03 -37.77
C ALA A 953 38.20 21.26 -38.60
N SER A 954 36.93 21.37 -38.99
CA SER A 954 36.41 22.57 -39.68
C SER A 954 36.53 23.83 -38.82
N SER A 955 36.34 23.70 -37.50
CA SER A 955 36.49 24.80 -36.55
C SER A 955 37.95 25.21 -36.38
N GLU A 956 38.86 24.25 -36.21
CA GLU A 956 40.30 24.49 -35.99
C GLU A 956 41.02 25.01 -37.26
N LEU A 957 40.52 24.65 -38.45
CA LEU A 957 40.97 25.19 -39.73
C LEU A 957 40.39 26.57 -40.07
N GLY A 958 39.60 27.17 -39.18
CA GLY A 958 39.04 28.52 -39.35
C GLY A 958 38.08 28.68 -40.54
N MET A 959 37.51 27.58 -41.05
CA MET A 959 36.57 27.59 -42.18
C MET A 959 35.12 27.90 -41.78
N ALA A 960 34.90 28.16 -40.49
CA ALA A 960 33.76 28.89 -39.95
C ALA A 960 34.32 30.14 -39.25
N CYS A 961 34.01 31.33 -39.74
CA CYS A 961 34.61 32.61 -39.29
C CYS A 961 33.81 33.24 -38.12
N PRO A 962 34.34 34.17 -37.26
CA PRO A 962 35.72 34.69 -37.14
C PRO A 962 36.40 34.60 -35.73
N ALA A 963 37.72 34.81 -35.77
CA ALA A 963 38.63 35.47 -34.80
C ALA A 963 39.46 34.64 -33.79
N ASP A 964 40.75 34.99 -33.79
CA ASP A 964 41.78 34.78 -32.76
C ASP A 964 42.31 33.37 -32.45
N LYS A 965 43.15 32.88 -33.37
CA LYS A 965 44.56 32.51 -33.06
C LYS A 965 45.31 32.16 -34.35
N ARG A 966 46.39 32.92 -34.63
CA ARG A 966 47.21 32.78 -35.84
C ARG A 966 48.20 31.62 -35.70
N THR A 967 47.92 30.51 -36.38
CA THR A 967 48.92 29.49 -36.72
C THR A 967 49.16 29.48 -38.24
N SER A 968 50.39 29.16 -38.64
CA SER A 968 50.92 29.26 -40.02
C SER A 968 50.12 28.49 -41.09
N ILE A 969 49.28 27.53 -40.69
CA ILE A 969 48.46 26.68 -41.57
C ILE A 969 47.23 27.43 -42.12
N LEU A 970 46.67 28.40 -41.38
CA LEU A 970 45.45 29.14 -41.75
C LEU A 970 45.65 30.03 -42.98
N LYS A 971 46.86 30.59 -43.16
CA LYS A 971 47.21 31.36 -44.37
C LYS A 971 47.19 30.50 -45.63
N TYR A 972 47.45 29.20 -45.56
CA TYR A 972 47.52 28.34 -46.75
C TYR A 972 46.14 27.94 -47.29
N LEU A 973 45.14 27.77 -46.42
CA LEU A 973 43.81 27.26 -46.81
C LEU A 973 42.82 28.37 -47.16
N HIS A 974 42.84 29.48 -46.42
CA HIS A 974 41.97 30.63 -46.70
C HIS A 974 42.37 31.36 -47.99
N SER A 975 43.66 31.32 -48.36
CA SER A 975 44.17 31.87 -49.62
C SER A 975 43.76 31.04 -50.86
N ASN A 976 43.22 29.83 -50.67
CA ASN A 976 42.82 28.91 -51.75
C ASN A 976 41.29 28.73 -51.90
N GLY A 977 40.46 29.45 -51.13
CA GLY A 977 39.01 29.61 -51.38
C GLY A 977 38.09 28.39 -51.12
N CYS A 978 38.38 27.54 -50.12
CA CYS A 978 37.60 26.33 -49.80
C CYS A 978 36.47 26.56 -48.77
N THR A 979 35.31 25.90 -48.91
CA THR A 979 34.17 25.93 -47.96
C THR A 979 33.72 24.53 -47.49
N TRP A 980 33.28 24.37 -46.24
CA TRP A 980 32.84 23.06 -45.70
C TRP A 980 31.33 23.05 -45.34
N LYS A 981 30.56 22.09 -45.87
CA LYS A 981 29.11 21.91 -45.58
C LYS A 981 28.79 20.57 -44.90
N PHE A 982 27.87 20.60 -43.94
CA PHE A 982 27.46 19.43 -43.14
C PHE A 982 26.03 18.96 -43.43
N ASN A 983 25.82 17.64 -43.46
CA ASN A 983 24.47 17.07 -43.56
C ASN A 983 23.60 17.35 -42.31
N PRO A 984 22.25 17.39 -42.45
CA PRO A 984 21.33 17.42 -41.30
C PRO A 984 21.41 16.12 -40.46
N PRO A 985 21.14 16.16 -39.14
CA PRO A 985 21.21 14.97 -38.28
C PRO A 985 20.34 13.82 -38.80
N HIS A 986 20.91 12.61 -38.87
CA HIS A 986 20.28 11.36 -39.30
C HIS A 986 19.72 11.32 -40.74
N ALA A 987 20.12 12.26 -41.61
CA ALA A 987 19.79 12.27 -43.04
C ALA A 987 20.88 11.57 -43.89
N SER A 988 21.29 10.34 -43.54
CA SER A 988 22.36 9.58 -44.21
C SER A 988 22.15 9.41 -45.72
N HIS A 989 20.89 9.37 -46.18
CA HIS A 989 20.55 9.31 -47.61
C HIS A 989 21.11 10.48 -48.44
N MET A 990 21.44 11.63 -47.83
CA MET A 990 22.11 12.75 -48.51
C MET A 990 23.60 12.48 -48.78
N GLY A 991 24.22 11.51 -48.09
CA GLY A 991 25.62 11.09 -48.25
C GLY A 991 25.85 9.87 -49.14
N GLY A 992 24.79 9.36 -49.82
CA GLY A 992 24.85 8.11 -50.59
C GLY A 992 25.86 8.08 -51.76
N VAL A 993 26.53 9.19 -52.04
CA VAL A 993 27.67 9.28 -52.96
C VAL A 993 28.92 8.61 -52.40
N TRP A 994 29.37 9.01 -51.21
CA TRP A 994 30.59 8.53 -50.60
C TRP A 994 30.37 7.21 -49.87
N GLU A 995 29.20 6.98 -49.27
CA GLU A 995 28.83 5.68 -48.68
C GLU A 995 28.92 4.54 -49.72
N ARG A 996 28.46 4.80 -50.95
CA ARG A 996 28.57 3.82 -52.04
C ARG A 996 30.02 3.55 -52.41
N MET A 997 30.87 4.58 -52.41
CA MET A 997 32.30 4.41 -52.72
C MET A 997 33.02 3.66 -51.60
N ILE A 998 32.73 3.96 -50.33
CA ILE A 998 33.21 3.18 -49.18
C ILE A 998 32.77 1.72 -49.32
N GLY A 999 31.53 1.44 -49.72
CA GLY A 999 31.05 0.07 -49.96
C GLY A 999 31.74 -0.65 -51.13
N VAL A 1000 32.25 0.05 -52.14
CA VAL A 1000 33.09 -0.55 -53.19
C VAL A 1000 34.50 -0.83 -52.63
N THR A 1001 35.10 0.16 -51.97
CA THR A 1001 36.43 0.06 -51.36
C THR A 1001 36.49 -1.08 -50.34
N ARG A 1002 35.51 -1.20 -49.44
CA ARG A 1002 35.44 -2.28 -48.46
C ARG A 1002 35.35 -3.65 -49.12
N ARG A 1003 34.54 -3.83 -50.17
CA ARG A 1003 34.46 -5.12 -50.87
C ARG A 1003 35.79 -5.54 -51.49
N ILE A 1004 36.57 -4.59 -52.02
CA ILE A 1004 37.91 -4.88 -52.55
C ILE A 1004 38.85 -5.26 -51.40
N LEU A 1005 38.90 -4.46 -50.33
CA LEU A 1005 39.72 -4.74 -49.14
C LEU A 1005 39.36 -6.08 -48.49
N ASP A 1006 38.08 -6.34 -48.27
CA ASP A 1006 37.57 -7.59 -47.69
C ASP A 1006 37.99 -8.78 -48.57
N SER A 1007 37.90 -8.67 -49.90
CA SER A 1007 38.35 -9.73 -50.82
C SER A 1007 39.86 -9.98 -50.75
N MET A 1008 40.66 -8.92 -50.61
CA MET A 1008 42.12 -9.02 -50.49
C MET A 1008 42.54 -9.61 -49.14
N PHE A 1009 41.90 -9.20 -48.04
CA PHE A 1009 42.16 -9.77 -46.71
C PHE A 1009 41.64 -11.21 -46.54
N LEU A 1010 40.58 -11.60 -47.27
CA LEU A 1010 40.06 -12.97 -47.25
C LEU A 1010 41.03 -14.00 -47.85
N GLN A 1011 41.89 -13.58 -48.78
CA GLN A 1011 42.85 -14.47 -49.45
C GLN A 1011 44.08 -14.78 -48.59
N ASP A 1012 44.37 -13.97 -47.56
CA ASP A 1012 45.62 -14.10 -46.80
C ASP A 1012 45.35 -14.04 -45.28
N LYS A 1013 44.94 -15.19 -44.71
CA LYS A 1013 44.40 -15.33 -43.34
C LYS A 1013 45.38 -14.97 -42.21
N HIS A 1014 46.66 -14.67 -42.51
CA HIS A 1014 47.69 -14.39 -41.50
C HIS A 1014 48.56 -13.15 -41.80
N THR A 1015 48.00 -12.10 -42.41
CA THR A 1015 48.74 -10.86 -42.60
C THR A 1015 48.85 -10.05 -41.31
N ARG A 1016 50.05 -9.97 -40.73
CA ARG A 1016 50.40 -9.00 -39.68
C ARG A 1016 50.53 -7.62 -40.32
N LEU A 1017 49.42 -6.90 -40.46
CA LEU A 1017 49.41 -5.57 -41.07
C LEU A 1017 50.20 -4.57 -40.20
N THR A 1018 51.22 -3.95 -40.79
CA THR A 1018 51.88 -2.77 -40.22
C THR A 1018 51.27 -1.50 -40.82
N HIS A 1019 51.54 -0.36 -40.21
CA HIS A 1019 51.02 0.93 -40.70
C HIS A 1019 51.47 1.22 -42.15
N GLU A 1020 52.74 0.94 -42.48
CA GLU A 1020 53.30 1.18 -43.81
C GLU A 1020 52.65 0.28 -44.89
N VAL A 1021 52.47 -1.01 -44.60
CA VAL A 1021 51.81 -1.95 -45.52
C VAL A 1021 50.36 -1.52 -45.78
N LEU A 1022 49.65 -1.07 -44.73
CA LEU A 1022 48.28 -0.62 -44.87
C LEU A 1022 48.17 0.69 -45.67
N CYS A 1023 49.14 1.61 -45.55
CA CYS A 1023 49.22 2.81 -46.37
C CYS A 1023 49.36 2.47 -47.87
N THR A 1024 50.29 1.59 -48.22
CA THR A 1024 50.51 1.16 -49.61
C THR A 1024 49.27 0.47 -50.18
N LEU A 1025 48.63 -0.41 -49.39
CA LEU A 1025 47.40 -1.09 -49.80
C LEU A 1025 46.25 -0.10 -50.09
N MET A 1026 46.08 0.93 -49.26
CA MET A 1026 45.04 1.95 -49.48
C MET A 1026 45.28 2.78 -50.76
N ALA A 1027 46.55 2.99 -51.14
CA ALA A 1027 46.90 3.64 -52.39
C ALA A 1027 46.57 2.76 -53.61
N GLU A 1028 46.86 1.45 -53.54
CA GLU A 1028 46.50 0.49 -54.60
C GLU A 1028 44.99 0.34 -54.75
N VAL A 1029 44.25 0.22 -53.63
CA VAL A 1029 42.78 0.18 -53.66
C VAL A 1029 42.20 1.45 -54.27
N SER A 1030 42.77 2.62 -53.96
CA SER A 1030 42.37 3.88 -54.62
C SER A 1030 42.58 3.83 -56.13
N ALA A 1031 43.68 3.25 -56.61
CA ALA A 1031 43.95 3.10 -58.04
C ALA A 1031 42.94 2.14 -58.72
N ILE A 1032 42.68 0.98 -58.10
CA ILE A 1032 41.71 -0.01 -58.60
C ILE A 1032 40.30 0.60 -58.68
N VAL A 1033 39.85 1.26 -57.63
CA VAL A 1033 38.53 1.91 -57.59
C VAL A 1033 38.44 2.97 -58.69
N ASN A 1034 39.49 3.76 -58.93
CA ASN A 1034 39.48 4.78 -59.96
C ASN A 1034 39.53 4.24 -61.38
N ALA A 1035 40.01 3.02 -61.62
CA ALA A 1035 40.01 2.41 -62.96
C ALA A 1035 38.61 1.97 -63.44
N ARG A 1036 37.58 2.05 -62.58
CA ARG A 1036 36.22 1.59 -62.91
C ARG A 1036 35.52 2.46 -63.96
N PRO A 1037 34.72 1.87 -64.87
CA PRO A 1037 33.91 2.63 -65.82
C PRO A 1037 32.78 3.44 -65.13
N LEU A 1038 32.51 4.66 -65.61
CA LEU A 1038 31.40 5.53 -65.16
C LEU A 1038 30.09 5.24 -65.89
N VAL A 1039 30.19 4.67 -67.09
CA VAL A 1039 29.07 4.28 -67.96
C VAL A 1039 29.12 2.78 -68.24
N SER A 1040 27.99 2.19 -68.62
CA SER A 1040 27.91 0.78 -69.01
C SER A 1040 28.77 0.50 -70.24
N ILE A 1041 29.45 -0.66 -70.25
CA ILE A 1041 30.35 -1.07 -71.34
C ILE A 1041 29.52 -1.26 -72.62
N SER A 1042 29.84 -0.49 -73.66
CA SER A 1042 29.25 -0.66 -74.99
C SER A 1042 29.74 -1.97 -75.61
N SER A 1043 28.86 -2.68 -76.31
CA SER A 1043 29.19 -3.90 -77.07
C SER A 1043 29.72 -3.59 -78.49
N ASP A 1044 29.92 -2.32 -78.83
CA ASP A 1044 30.45 -1.87 -80.12
C ASP A 1044 32.00 -1.93 -80.15
N PRO A 1045 32.62 -2.71 -81.06
CA PRO A 1045 34.08 -2.85 -81.18
C PRO A 1045 34.82 -1.56 -81.56
N ALA A 1046 34.13 -0.57 -82.15
CA ALA A 1046 34.75 0.66 -82.65
C ALA A 1046 34.96 1.75 -81.58
N ALA A 1047 34.43 1.58 -80.36
CA ALA A 1047 34.56 2.54 -79.26
C ALA A 1047 35.20 1.92 -78.00
N PRO A 1048 36.51 1.56 -78.02
CA PRO A 1048 37.10 0.74 -76.97
C PRO A 1048 37.48 1.48 -75.68
N ILE A 1049 37.43 2.82 -75.63
CA ILE A 1049 37.92 3.57 -74.46
C ILE A 1049 36.75 3.89 -73.51
N LEU A 1050 36.70 3.17 -72.38
CA LEU A 1050 35.73 3.34 -71.30
C LEU A 1050 36.09 4.53 -70.41
N LEU A 1051 35.15 5.45 -70.19
CA LEU A 1051 35.33 6.60 -69.30
C LEU A 1051 35.50 6.13 -67.85
N SER A 1052 36.70 6.26 -67.30
CA SER A 1052 36.99 5.99 -65.90
C SER A 1052 37.58 7.21 -65.19
N PRO A 1053 37.40 7.36 -63.87
CA PRO A 1053 38.05 8.42 -63.11
C PRO A 1053 39.59 8.42 -63.23
N ALA A 1054 40.21 7.25 -63.38
CA ALA A 1054 41.66 7.10 -63.51
C ALA A 1054 42.22 7.80 -64.75
N MET A 1055 41.45 7.84 -65.85
CA MET A 1055 41.87 8.53 -67.07
C MET A 1055 42.12 10.02 -66.84
N LEU A 1056 41.28 10.68 -66.03
CA LEU A 1056 41.47 12.08 -65.66
C LEU A 1056 42.58 12.26 -64.60
N LEU A 1057 42.68 11.34 -63.64
CA LEU A 1057 43.59 11.47 -62.49
C LEU A 1057 45.04 11.12 -62.80
N THR A 1058 45.29 10.29 -63.81
CA THR A 1058 46.64 9.83 -64.19
C THR A 1058 47.05 10.24 -65.60
N GLN A 1059 46.10 10.75 -66.40
CA GLN A 1059 46.28 11.17 -67.80
C GLN A 1059 46.81 10.04 -68.72
N LYS A 1060 46.64 8.77 -68.30
CA LYS A 1060 46.99 7.57 -69.07
C LYS A 1060 45.71 6.78 -69.40
N PRO A 1061 45.52 6.27 -70.64
CA PRO A 1061 44.46 5.31 -70.92
C PRO A 1061 44.76 3.99 -70.18
N SER A 1062 43.76 3.40 -69.51
CA SER A 1062 43.98 2.26 -68.61
C SER A 1062 44.33 0.96 -69.36
N LEU A 1063 45.51 0.41 -69.06
CA LEU A 1063 46.00 -0.98 -69.15
C LEU A 1063 45.25 -1.97 -70.07
N SER A 1064 45.78 -2.14 -71.28
CA SER A 1064 46.38 -3.41 -71.69
C SER A 1064 47.74 -3.09 -72.30
N ALA A 1065 48.83 -3.58 -71.71
CA ALA A 1065 50.08 -3.72 -72.42
C ALA A 1065 49.95 -5.00 -73.26
N PRO A 1066 49.99 -4.95 -74.60
CA PRO A 1066 50.17 -6.17 -75.38
C PRO A 1066 51.62 -6.64 -75.19
N PRO A 1067 51.88 -7.92 -74.91
CA PRO A 1067 53.19 -8.49 -75.15
C PRO A 1067 53.34 -8.67 -76.67
N GLY A 1068 54.10 -7.80 -77.32
CA GLY A 1068 54.43 -7.93 -78.74
C GLY A 1068 55.15 -6.68 -79.25
N ASP A 1069 56.34 -6.87 -79.81
CA ASP A 1069 57.21 -5.82 -80.36
C ASP A 1069 56.45 -4.85 -81.27
N LEU A 1070 56.33 -3.61 -80.82
CA LEU A 1070 56.02 -2.48 -81.69
C LEU A 1070 57.24 -1.56 -81.65
N THR A 1071 58.10 -1.77 -82.64
CA THR A 1071 59.20 -0.87 -82.98
C THR A 1071 58.72 0.57 -83.06
N GLY A 1072 59.38 1.43 -82.31
CA GLY A 1072 59.12 2.86 -82.33
C GLY A 1072 59.44 3.48 -83.69
N LYS A 1073 58.56 4.37 -84.13
CA LYS A 1073 58.88 5.75 -84.56
C LYS A 1073 57.57 6.53 -84.76
N ASP A 1074 57.56 7.74 -84.20
CA ASP A 1074 56.68 8.88 -84.54
C ASP A 1074 55.35 9.14 -83.80
N LEU A 1075 55.36 9.20 -82.45
CA LEU A 1075 54.28 9.87 -81.70
C LEU A 1075 54.79 10.75 -80.53
N LEU A 1076 55.66 11.71 -80.84
CA LEU A 1076 56.04 12.80 -79.94
C LEU A 1076 56.17 14.13 -80.71
N LYS A 1077 55.28 15.09 -80.43
CA LYS A 1077 55.63 16.52 -80.31
C LYS A 1077 54.46 17.28 -79.65
N TYR A 1078 54.69 17.69 -78.40
CA TYR A 1078 53.83 18.48 -77.49
C TYR A 1078 52.76 17.73 -76.67
N GLN A 1079 53.22 17.11 -75.57
CA GLN A 1079 52.43 16.32 -74.62
C GLN A 1079 51.28 17.10 -73.92
N TRP A 1080 51.39 18.42 -73.71
CA TRP A 1080 50.35 19.20 -73.01
C TRP A 1080 49.06 19.41 -73.82
N ARG A 1081 49.13 19.45 -75.17
CA ARG A 1081 47.93 19.51 -76.04
C ARG A 1081 47.17 18.18 -76.07
N ARG A 1082 47.89 17.06 -75.95
CA ARG A 1082 47.30 15.70 -75.84
C ARG A 1082 46.54 15.52 -74.52
N VAL A 1083 47.06 16.10 -73.43
CA VAL A 1083 46.38 16.12 -72.12
C VAL A 1083 45.09 16.93 -72.17
N GLN A 1084 45.10 18.12 -72.79
CA GLN A 1084 43.91 18.97 -72.91
C GLN A 1084 42.83 18.33 -73.81
N ALA A 1085 43.24 17.65 -74.89
CA ALA A 1085 42.33 16.93 -75.78
C ALA A 1085 41.62 15.76 -75.07
N LEU A 1086 42.38 14.94 -74.33
CA LEU A 1086 41.82 13.83 -73.54
C LEU A 1086 40.86 14.30 -72.44
N ALA A 1087 41.14 15.46 -71.80
CA ALA A 1087 40.25 16.04 -70.80
C ALA A 1087 38.95 16.59 -71.40
N ASN A 1088 39.02 17.28 -72.55
CA ASN A 1088 37.82 17.79 -73.24
C ASN A 1088 36.93 16.67 -73.77
N GLU A 1089 37.53 15.60 -74.28
CA GLU A 1089 36.78 14.43 -74.74
C GLU A 1089 36.07 13.68 -73.59
N PHE A 1090 36.71 13.58 -72.43
CA PHE A 1090 36.06 13.05 -71.23
C PHE A 1090 34.80 13.83 -70.86
N TRP A 1091 34.88 15.17 -70.80
CA TRP A 1091 33.76 16.00 -70.35
C TRP A 1091 32.60 16.05 -71.34
N ASN A 1092 32.90 16.03 -72.65
CA ASN A 1092 31.87 15.92 -73.69
C ASN A 1092 31.12 14.59 -73.59
N ARG A 1093 31.84 13.47 -73.42
CA ARG A 1093 31.21 12.17 -73.27
C ARG A 1093 30.49 12.01 -71.92
N TRP A 1094 31.02 12.56 -70.83
CA TRP A 1094 30.32 12.59 -69.54
C TRP A 1094 28.97 13.33 -69.63
N ARG A 1095 28.93 14.47 -70.32
CA ARG A 1095 27.68 15.23 -70.52
C ARG A 1095 26.67 14.45 -71.36
N ASN A 1096 27.10 13.83 -72.45
CA ASN A 1096 26.19 13.16 -73.41
C ASN A 1096 25.77 11.74 -72.96
N GLU A 1097 26.71 10.97 -72.41
CA GLU A 1097 26.50 9.55 -72.08
C GLU A 1097 26.10 9.33 -70.62
N TYR A 1098 26.66 10.09 -69.67
CA TYR A 1098 26.43 9.83 -68.24
C TYR A 1098 25.24 10.62 -67.67
N ILE A 1099 25.08 11.92 -67.96
CA ILE A 1099 23.95 12.72 -67.45
C ILE A 1099 22.60 12.18 -67.96
N SER A 1100 22.54 11.69 -69.19
CA SER A 1100 21.33 11.09 -69.78
C SER A 1100 20.82 9.89 -68.95
N THR A 1101 21.71 9.10 -68.35
CA THR A 1101 21.33 7.98 -67.46
C THR A 1101 20.69 8.39 -66.13
N LEU A 1102 20.77 9.68 -65.76
CA LEU A 1102 20.22 10.22 -64.50
C LEU A 1102 18.77 10.74 -64.63
N HIS A 1103 18.19 10.76 -65.84
CA HIS A 1103 16.82 11.24 -66.08
C HIS A 1103 15.71 10.30 -65.57
N SER A 1104 15.95 8.99 -65.51
CA SER A 1104 14.92 8.00 -65.17
C SER A 1104 14.80 7.75 -63.65
N ARG A 1105 13.58 7.87 -63.10
CA ARG A 1105 13.28 7.42 -61.72
C ARG A 1105 13.27 5.90 -61.69
N ARG A 1106 14.10 5.29 -60.85
CA ARG A 1106 14.32 3.84 -60.88
C ARG A 1106 13.34 3.01 -60.03
N LYS A 1107 12.67 3.60 -59.02
CA LYS A 1107 11.73 2.91 -58.09
C LYS A 1107 10.64 3.85 -57.56
N TRP A 1108 9.54 3.27 -57.05
CA TRP A 1108 8.38 3.93 -56.40
C TRP A 1108 7.64 4.94 -57.30
N HIS A 1109 6.79 4.42 -58.19
CA HIS A 1109 6.13 5.20 -59.24
C HIS A 1109 4.67 5.61 -58.91
N LYS A 1110 3.97 4.86 -58.04
CA LYS A 1110 2.54 5.04 -57.72
C LYS A 1110 2.33 5.72 -56.36
N ALA A 1111 1.26 6.51 -56.24
CA ALA A 1111 0.84 7.10 -54.97
C ALA A 1111 0.18 6.02 -54.07
N GLN A 1112 0.44 6.07 -52.77
CA GLN A 1112 -0.15 5.18 -51.75
C GLN A 1112 -0.85 5.99 -50.65
N ARG A 1113 -1.71 5.35 -49.84
CA ARG A 1113 -2.38 5.97 -48.67
C ARG A 1113 -1.33 6.63 -47.77
N ASN A 1114 -1.58 7.87 -47.36
CA ASN A 1114 -0.75 8.53 -46.35
C ASN A 1114 -1.06 7.94 -44.97
N LEU A 1115 -0.02 7.64 -44.19
CA LEU A 1115 -0.17 7.34 -42.76
C LEU A 1115 -0.80 8.52 -42.04
N GLN A 1116 -1.63 8.25 -41.03
CA GLN A 1116 -2.35 9.27 -40.27
C GLN A 1116 -1.98 9.25 -38.78
N PRO A 1117 -2.08 10.38 -38.07
CA PRO A 1117 -2.01 10.41 -36.61
C PRO A 1117 -3.04 9.45 -35.98
N GLY A 1118 -2.57 8.52 -35.15
CA GLY A 1118 -3.39 7.47 -34.52
C GLY A 1118 -3.19 6.04 -35.08
N ASP A 1119 -2.55 5.88 -36.24
CA ASP A 1119 -2.21 4.54 -36.76
C ASP A 1119 -1.16 3.85 -35.86
N VAL A 1120 -1.35 2.55 -35.56
CA VAL A 1120 -0.40 1.73 -34.79
C VAL A 1120 0.53 0.98 -35.72
N VAL A 1121 1.83 1.17 -35.55
CA VAL A 1121 2.85 0.71 -36.49
C VAL A 1121 4.00 -0.03 -35.81
N LEU A 1122 4.68 -0.88 -36.59
CA LEU A 1122 5.91 -1.57 -36.21
C LEU A 1122 7.11 -0.86 -36.85
N LEU A 1123 8.08 -0.46 -36.04
CA LEU A 1123 9.25 0.31 -36.48
C LEU A 1123 10.44 -0.58 -36.81
N LYS A 1124 10.88 -0.55 -38.07
CA LYS A 1124 12.07 -1.25 -38.52
C LYS A 1124 13.32 -0.69 -37.84
N GLN A 1125 13.99 -1.53 -37.05
CA GLN A 1125 15.33 -1.26 -36.52
C GLN A 1125 16.35 -2.14 -37.24
N SER A 1126 17.38 -1.51 -37.81
CA SER A 1126 18.35 -2.16 -38.70
C SER A 1126 19.16 -3.29 -38.04
N GLN A 1127 19.28 -3.31 -36.71
CA GLN A 1127 20.05 -4.30 -35.95
C GLN A 1127 19.18 -5.37 -35.27
N ALA A 1128 17.86 -5.22 -35.25
CA ALA A 1128 16.96 -6.14 -34.57
C ALA A 1128 16.22 -7.03 -35.58
N PRO A 1129 16.06 -8.34 -35.29
CA PRO A 1129 15.21 -9.21 -36.07
C PRO A 1129 13.75 -8.71 -36.01
N ARG A 1130 12.97 -9.02 -37.05
CA ARG A 1130 11.67 -8.38 -37.31
C ARG A 1130 10.63 -8.56 -36.19
N ASN A 1131 10.72 -9.64 -35.43
CA ASN A 1131 9.89 -9.93 -34.26
C ASN A 1131 10.21 -9.03 -33.04
N GLU A 1132 11.38 -8.40 -33.02
CA GLU A 1132 11.85 -7.52 -31.93
C GLU A 1132 11.72 -6.03 -32.28
N TRP A 1133 11.12 -5.72 -33.42
CA TRP A 1133 10.86 -4.33 -33.80
C TRP A 1133 9.89 -3.67 -32.82
N PRO A 1134 10.20 -2.46 -32.31
CA PRO A 1134 9.34 -1.77 -31.36
C PRO A 1134 8.02 -1.35 -32.02
N MET A 1135 6.94 -1.42 -31.25
CA MET A 1135 5.64 -0.87 -31.65
C MET A 1135 5.59 0.63 -31.33
N ALA A 1136 4.97 1.39 -32.22
CA ALA A 1136 4.89 2.84 -32.15
C ALA A 1136 3.48 3.32 -32.53
N LEU A 1137 3.12 4.49 -32.00
CA LEU A 1137 1.95 5.25 -32.42
C LEU A 1137 2.40 6.41 -33.31
N VAL A 1138 1.76 6.61 -34.46
CA VAL A 1138 2.00 7.80 -35.30
C VAL A 1138 1.39 9.03 -34.61
N THR A 1139 2.20 10.03 -34.30
CA THR A 1139 1.76 11.28 -33.64
C THR A 1139 1.55 12.43 -34.63
N SER A 1140 2.43 12.56 -35.62
CA SER A 1140 2.40 13.67 -36.59
C SER A 1140 2.89 13.21 -37.98
N THR A 1141 2.47 13.90 -39.05
CA THR A 1141 2.83 13.56 -40.45
C THR A 1141 3.37 14.78 -41.18
N PHE A 1142 4.45 14.63 -41.95
CA PHE A 1142 5.08 15.76 -42.67
C PHE A 1142 5.02 15.55 -44.20
N PRO A 1143 4.15 16.28 -44.91
CA PRO A 1143 4.08 16.25 -46.37
C PRO A 1143 5.25 17.02 -47.01
N GLY A 1144 5.74 16.54 -48.16
CA GLY A 1144 6.72 17.26 -48.98
C GLY A 1144 6.09 18.39 -49.80
N THR A 1145 6.89 19.09 -50.61
CA THR A 1145 6.41 20.14 -51.53
C THR A 1145 5.38 19.64 -52.55
N ASP A 1146 5.33 18.33 -52.78
CA ASP A 1146 4.34 17.66 -53.62
C ASP A 1146 3.15 17.04 -52.84
N GLY A 1147 2.94 17.42 -51.57
CA GLY A 1147 1.81 17.03 -50.73
C GLY A 1147 1.85 15.59 -50.20
N ARG A 1148 2.89 14.80 -50.50
CA ARG A 1148 2.99 13.38 -50.13
C ARG A 1148 3.78 13.17 -48.84
N VAL A 1149 3.23 12.37 -47.93
CA VAL A 1149 3.87 12.02 -46.65
C VAL A 1149 4.94 10.97 -46.90
N ARG A 1150 6.20 11.35 -46.65
CA ARG A 1150 7.36 10.45 -46.67
C ARG A 1150 8.06 10.37 -45.32
N LYS A 1151 7.61 11.21 -44.37
CA LYS A 1151 8.17 11.39 -43.05
C LYS A 1151 7.03 11.43 -42.04
N VAL A 1152 7.16 10.67 -40.97
CA VAL A 1152 6.20 10.61 -39.87
C VAL A 1152 6.94 10.75 -38.55
N GLU A 1153 6.25 11.35 -37.58
CA GLU A 1153 6.65 11.32 -36.19
C GLU A 1153 5.95 10.16 -35.50
N VAL A 1154 6.73 9.37 -34.75
CA VAL A 1154 6.27 8.18 -34.06
C VAL A 1154 6.68 8.22 -32.60
N ARG A 1155 5.76 7.84 -31.72
CA ARG A 1155 5.99 7.74 -30.28
C ARG A 1155 6.10 6.27 -29.89
N THR A 1156 7.19 5.91 -29.22
CA THR A 1156 7.40 4.58 -28.65
C THR A 1156 7.52 4.66 -27.14
N SER A 1157 6.96 3.69 -26.42
CA SER A 1157 7.16 3.53 -24.98
C SER A 1157 8.11 2.37 -24.72
N SER A 1158 9.21 2.62 -24.02
CA SER A 1158 10.13 1.59 -23.54
C SER A 1158 10.49 1.91 -22.09
N GLN A 1159 10.22 0.99 -21.16
CA GLN A 1159 10.53 1.13 -19.73
C GLN A 1159 9.97 2.42 -19.10
N GLY A 1160 8.70 2.76 -19.36
CA GLY A 1160 8.02 3.90 -18.74
C GLY A 1160 8.42 5.28 -19.27
N THR A 1161 9.40 5.39 -20.17
CA THR A 1161 9.76 6.65 -20.83
C THR A 1161 9.23 6.71 -22.26
N SER A 1162 8.48 7.77 -22.56
CA SER A 1162 7.98 8.05 -23.92
C SER A 1162 9.03 8.81 -24.70
N LYS A 1163 9.50 8.23 -25.81
CA LYS A 1163 10.42 8.89 -26.74
C LYS A 1163 9.75 9.07 -28.11
N THR A 1164 9.94 10.26 -28.67
CA THR A 1164 9.40 10.65 -29.97
C THR A 1164 10.52 10.64 -31.01
N TYR A 1165 10.26 10.03 -32.17
CA TYR A 1165 11.22 9.89 -33.24
C TYR A 1165 10.64 10.37 -34.57
N LEU A 1166 11.46 11.05 -35.37
CA LEU A 1166 11.17 11.27 -36.78
C LEU A 1166 11.66 10.07 -37.59
N ARG A 1167 10.79 9.46 -38.43
CA ARG A 1167 11.12 8.29 -39.23
C ARG A 1167 10.57 8.38 -40.65
N PRO A 1168 11.29 7.83 -41.65
CA PRO A 1168 10.73 7.69 -42.98
C PRO A 1168 9.68 6.58 -42.98
N ILE A 1169 8.65 6.71 -43.81
CA ILE A 1169 7.59 5.69 -43.90
C ILE A 1169 8.12 4.32 -44.36
N SER A 1170 9.25 4.30 -45.07
CA SER A 1170 9.92 3.08 -45.52
C SER A 1170 10.47 2.21 -44.39
N ASP A 1171 10.49 2.72 -43.16
CA ASP A 1171 10.92 2.02 -41.97
C ASP A 1171 9.74 1.63 -41.08
N VAL A 1172 8.51 1.63 -41.61
CA VAL A 1172 7.29 1.44 -40.85
C VAL A 1172 6.41 0.37 -41.50
N VAL A 1173 5.76 -0.48 -40.68
CA VAL A 1173 4.74 -1.45 -41.11
C VAL A 1173 3.46 -1.19 -40.33
N ILE A 1174 2.32 -1.04 -41.01
CA ILE A 1174 1.03 -0.85 -40.31
C ILE A 1174 0.55 -2.16 -39.66
N LEU A 1175 0.16 -2.07 -38.37
CA LEU A 1175 -0.37 -3.21 -37.60
C LEU A 1175 -1.88 -3.09 -37.40
N LEU A 1176 -2.33 -1.92 -36.93
CA LEU A 1176 -3.73 -1.57 -36.75
C LEU A 1176 -3.96 -0.18 -37.32
N GLU A 1177 -4.99 -0.06 -38.12
CA GLU A 1177 -5.49 1.22 -38.60
C GLU A 1177 -6.27 1.90 -37.48
N LYS A 1178 -6.30 3.24 -37.48
CA LYS A 1178 -7.18 4.01 -36.61
C LYS A 1178 -8.64 3.67 -36.94
N ASP A 1179 -9.40 3.22 -35.94
CA ASP A 1179 -10.87 3.05 -36.04
C ASP A 1179 -11.58 4.40 -36.19
#